data_AF-A0A950F685-F1
#
_entry.id   AF-A0A950F685-F1
#
_cell.length_a   1.000
_cell.length_b   1.000
_cell.length_c   1.000
_cell.angle_alpha   90.00
_cell.angle_beta   90.00
_cell.angle_gamma   90.00
#
_symmetry.space_group_name_H-M   'P 1'
#
loop_
_entity.id
_entity.type
_entity.pdbx_description
1 polymer ?
#
loop_
_entity_poly.entity_id
_entity_poly.type
_entity_poly.pdbx_seq_one_letter_code
_entity_poly.pdbx_strand_id
1 'polypeptide(L)'
;NYPATYPPTFTGAQQNAAVQATCYNGVVWNIMTNSPVLDSSGAPIPLYDYAPIAGAYVELPAGTQIASETAMDRPDAIPILYRLKITQDNLLSLSYSYNGGAYQSVISGQSILASNGPLPAGLLFGFAGSTGGSTNIHEILCFTADPATTSDTSAGASEKQSAKLETGVQAFFAFYNPSTWSGRVTAAGLSFDQFGNVIVATTPNWDAACVLNGVGALGTCPTTGVAGPTPAEAPASRVMLTWSGVAGIPFQYASLTAAQQALLTAGDNPALPCNASTGYATNDRLWYLRGSRACDINSSGVGLFRARAQILGDIIDSSPTWVGPPVSPYPTRWTDRINGAAVMAENGGGAQTYPQYVTAEQSRLNVVYVGANDGWLHGFRSGSYNADGSYNNTNNDGQEVLAYMPGAVVQTIHSATANLDYSNTQYGHAFFVDATPGTGDVFFGNAWHSWVVGGLGEGGAAIYALDVTNPSPANFTEGNAPSIVLGEWTPTSLVCANVANCGNNLGNTYGTPTLRRLHDGKWAAIFGNGLKSASGDAGIYVMTIDPSTGARTFYYFSTSTGSPANPNGIAYATPVDLDGDHITDYVYAGDILGNLWRFDLTSAMEANWALTPGPVFKTQGGQPITTAIVAASGEATAGATQQLMLLFGTGQKFPQSNASPATYAAGTQSLYGVWDWNMGPWNALSASAKYASLTPAGTGLMTPNDYTTIANLQQQTVTVNAATQDREILANANVCWAGTHGCGGGAAQFGWYFNLPGAQEQIVYNPELIAQAITVNSLVPAVYSRTACTSLSDTGFTYVVSAMTGAAFNEVFLPPSEAQTSLGTDPRYTDANAIGIQTDASGSSLIVMNNAGTRFLVMETDRTQGSGANANNIADNVTGTNLPPNTTGRRLSWVERR
;
A
#
# COMPACT_ATOMS: atom_id res chain seq x y z
N ASN A 1 -25.39 -37.83 -6.51
CA ASN A 1 -25.95 -38.37 -5.25
C ASN A 1 -26.64 -39.73 -5.34
N TYR A 2 -26.58 -40.50 -6.44
CA TYR A 2 -27.14 -41.87 -6.46
C TYR A 2 -26.16 -42.89 -7.11
N PRO A 3 -24.93 -43.05 -6.56
CA PRO A 3 -23.92 -43.93 -7.15
C PRO A 3 -24.32 -45.41 -7.18
N ALA A 4 -25.28 -45.82 -6.34
CA ALA A 4 -25.87 -47.17 -6.39
C ALA A 4 -26.83 -47.36 -7.57
N THR A 5 -27.41 -46.28 -8.11
CA THR A 5 -28.39 -46.31 -9.21
C THR A 5 -27.77 -45.94 -10.56
N TYR A 6 -26.78 -45.05 -10.54
CA TYR A 6 -25.96 -44.68 -11.71
C TYR A 6 -24.51 -45.07 -11.42
N PRO A 7 -24.22 -46.39 -11.39
CA PRO A 7 -22.90 -46.85 -11.02
C PRO A 7 -21.86 -46.37 -12.04
N PRO A 8 -20.60 -46.14 -11.60
CA PRO A 8 -19.51 -45.75 -12.49
C PRO A 8 -19.20 -46.80 -13.57
N THR A 9 -19.77 -48.01 -13.47
CA THR A 9 -19.69 -49.06 -14.48
C THR A 9 -20.60 -48.86 -15.69
N PHE A 10 -21.53 -47.91 -15.66
CA PHE A 10 -22.34 -47.57 -16.84
C PHE A 10 -21.48 -46.93 -17.93
N THR A 11 -21.74 -47.29 -19.19
CA THR A 11 -21.18 -46.56 -20.34
C THR A 11 -21.71 -45.13 -20.38
N GLY A 12 -20.97 -44.20 -21.01
CA GLY A 12 -21.43 -42.80 -21.12
C GLY A 12 -22.82 -42.64 -21.76
N ALA A 13 -23.18 -43.52 -22.70
CA ALA A 13 -24.52 -43.53 -23.30
C ALA A 13 -25.61 -43.97 -22.29
N GLN A 14 -25.32 -44.95 -21.43
CA GLN A 14 -26.24 -45.39 -20.39
C GLN A 14 -26.39 -44.34 -19.29
N GLN A 15 -25.31 -43.67 -18.90
CA GLN A 15 -25.37 -42.56 -17.95
C GLN A 15 -26.23 -41.43 -18.50
N ASN A 16 -26.05 -41.04 -19.77
CA ASN A 16 -26.88 -40.02 -20.43
C ASN A 16 -28.36 -40.43 -20.50
N ALA A 17 -28.66 -41.65 -20.92
CA ALA A 17 -30.03 -42.16 -20.97
C ALA A 17 -30.68 -42.18 -19.58
N ALA A 18 -29.90 -42.48 -18.53
CA ALA A 18 -30.39 -42.51 -17.17
C ALA A 18 -30.71 -41.12 -16.60
N VAL A 19 -29.85 -40.13 -16.89
CA VAL A 19 -30.12 -38.72 -16.57
C VAL A 19 -31.34 -38.22 -17.33
N GLN A 20 -31.42 -38.48 -18.65
CA GLN A 20 -32.56 -38.08 -19.48
C GLN A 20 -33.88 -38.68 -18.97
N ALA A 21 -33.91 -39.98 -18.67
CA ALA A 21 -35.09 -40.65 -18.13
C ALA A 21 -35.48 -40.09 -16.75
N THR A 22 -34.50 -39.75 -15.91
CA THR A 22 -34.74 -39.13 -14.60
C THR A 22 -35.35 -37.73 -14.74
N CYS A 23 -34.79 -36.88 -15.61
CA CYS A 23 -35.33 -35.55 -15.87
C CYS A 23 -36.73 -35.62 -16.52
N TYR A 24 -36.96 -36.53 -17.47
CA TYR A 24 -38.25 -36.69 -18.15
C TYR A 24 -39.37 -37.12 -17.19
N ASN A 25 -39.07 -38.03 -16.25
CA ASN A 25 -40.07 -38.58 -15.34
C ASN A 25 -40.23 -37.79 -14.02
N GLY A 26 -39.35 -36.81 -13.74
CA GLY A 26 -39.42 -35.98 -12.52
C GLY A 26 -39.09 -36.73 -11.21
N VAL A 27 -38.57 -37.96 -11.31
CA VAL A 27 -38.16 -38.82 -10.20
C VAL A 27 -36.87 -39.54 -10.57
N VAL A 28 -36.07 -39.94 -9.58
CA VAL A 28 -34.85 -40.72 -9.82
C VAL A 28 -35.22 -42.01 -10.55
N TRP A 29 -34.71 -42.18 -11.78
CA TRP A 29 -35.11 -43.28 -12.66
C TRP A 29 -34.02 -44.34 -12.80
N ASN A 30 -34.37 -45.60 -12.58
CA ASN A 30 -33.49 -46.73 -12.84
C ASN A 30 -33.72 -47.24 -14.27
N ILE A 31 -32.76 -47.01 -15.17
CA ILE A 31 -32.87 -47.44 -16.57
C ILE A 31 -32.72 -48.95 -16.78
N MET A 32 -32.12 -49.68 -15.84
CA MET A 32 -31.95 -51.13 -15.95
C MET A 32 -33.26 -51.86 -15.70
N THR A 33 -34.10 -51.33 -14.80
CA THR A 33 -35.42 -51.87 -14.47
C THR A 33 -36.56 -51.08 -15.11
N ASN A 34 -36.24 -49.97 -15.77
CA ASN A 34 -37.18 -49.00 -16.35
C ASN A 34 -38.30 -48.59 -15.36
N SER A 35 -37.90 -48.20 -14.15
CA SER A 35 -38.83 -47.89 -13.05
C SER A 35 -38.27 -46.78 -12.15
N PRO A 36 -39.13 -46.10 -11.36
CA PRO A 36 -38.66 -45.18 -10.32
C PRO A 36 -37.80 -45.90 -9.28
N VAL A 37 -36.79 -45.20 -8.77
CA VAL A 37 -36.09 -45.63 -7.55
C VAL A 37 -36.95 -45.27 -6.35
N LEU A 38 -37.10 -46.22 -5.44
CA LEU A 38 -37.90 -46.05 -4.24
C LEU A 38 -36.99 -45.79 -3.03
N ASP A 39 -37.42 -44.94 -2.11
CA ASP A 39 -36.77 -44.73 -0.81
C ASP A 39 -37.05 -45.89 0.16
N SER A 40 -36.53 -45.79 1.39
CA SER A 40 -36.73 -46.81 2.43
C SER A 40 -38.19 -46.98 2.88
N SER A 41 -39.08 -46.06 2.51
CA SER A 41 -40.53 -46.14 2.76
C SER A 41 -41.31 -46.74 1.58
N GLY A 42 -40.64 -47.00 0.45
CA GLY A 42 -41.26 -47.51 -0.77
C GLY A 42 -41.84 -46.42 -1.69
N ALA A 43 -41.56 -45.14 -1.42
CA ALA A 43 -42.02 -44.03 -2.24
C ALA A 43 -41.00 -43.67 -3.32
N PRO A 44 -41.41 -43.29 -4.54
CA PRO A 44 -40.49 -42.77 -5.56
C PRO A 44 -39.70 -41.58 -5.04
N ILE A 45 -38.37 -41.60 -5.23
CA ILE A 45 -37.50 -40.50 -4.83
C ILE A 45 -37.73 -39.33 -5.80
N PRO A 46 -38.30 -38.19 -5.34
CA PRO A 46 -38.56 -37.06 -6.21
C PRO A 46 -37.26 -36.40 -6.68
N LEU A 47 -37.26 -35.88 -7.91
CA LEU A 47 -36.29 -34.88 -8.29
C LEU A 47 -36.71 -33.57 -7.62
N TYR A 48 -35.87 -33.04 -6.72
CA TYR A 48 -36.13 -31.73 -6.11
C TYR A 48 -35.98 -30.65 -7.18
N ASP A 49 -37.11 -30.16 -7.69
CA ASP A 49 -37.19 -29.01 -8.57
C ASP A 49 -37.34 -27.76 -7.70
N TYR A 50 -36.26 -26.99 -7.60
CA TYR A 50 -36.24 -25.77 -6.81
C TYR A 50 -36.81 -24.64 -7.66
N ALA A 51 -37.85 -23.97 -7.17
CA ALA A 51 -38.43 -22.83 -7.88
C ALA A 51 -37.36 -21.74 -8.10
N PRO A 52 -37.35 -21.07 -9.27
CA PRO A 52 -36.49 -19.93 -9.50
C PRO A 52 -36.71 -18.88 -8.41
N ILE A 53 -35.63 -18.34 -7.87
CA ILE A 53 -35.72 -17.23 -6.92
C ILE A 53 -36.25 -16.02 -7.68
N ALA A 54 -37.44 -15.55 -7.30
CA ALA A 54 -38.09 -14.43 -7.97
C ALA A 54 -37.18 -13.18 -7.96
N GLY A 55 -36.99 -12.57 -9.13
CA GLY A 55 -36.16 -11.37 -9.27
C GLY A 55 -34.65 -11.59 -9.19
N ALA A 56 -34.16 -12.83 -9.09
CA ALA A 56 -32.73 -13.14 -9.01
C ALA A 56 -32.05 -13.18 -10.39
N TYR A 57 -32.22 -12.11 -11.17
CA TYR A 57 -31.58 -11.96 -12.48
C TYR A 57 -31.18 -10.50 -12.72
N VAL A 58 -30.22 -10.31 -13.62
CA VAL A 58 -29.85 -9.00 -14.14
C VAL A 58 -29.91 -9.06 -15.65
N GLU A 59 -30.60 -8.09 -16.25
CA GLU A 59 -30.53 -7.86 -17.70
C GLU A 59 -29.32 -6.98 -17.99
N LEU A 60 -28.42 -7.48 -18.84
CA LEU A 60 -27.28 -6.67 -19.28
C LEU A 60 -27.78 -5.50 -20.14
N PRO A 61 -27.13 -4.32 -20.08
CA PRO A 61 -27.50 -3.18 -20.91
C PRO A 61 -27.58 -3.54 -22.40
N ALA A 62 -28.53 -2.94 -23.11
CA ALA A 62 -28.65 -3.12 -24.55
C ALA A 62 -27.35 -2.67 -25.25
N GLY A 63 -26.73 -3.59 -26.02
CA GLY A 63 -25.45 -3.36 -26.69
C GLY A 63 -24.23 -3.95 -25.99
N THR A 64 -24.37 -4.57 -24.82
CA THR A 64 -23.29 -5.34 -24.18
C THR A 64 -23.01 -6.61 -25.00
N GLN A 65 -21.95 -6.58 -25.80
CA GLN A 65 -21.51 -7.74 -26.58
C GLN A 65 -20.85 -8.76 -25.63
N ILE A 66 -21.34 -10.01 -25.62
CA ILE A 66 -20.70 -11.10 -24.86
C ILE A 66 -19.85 -11.99 -25.76
N ALA A 67 -20.24 -12.15 -27.02
CA ALA A 67 -19.49 -12.79 -28.09
C ALA A 67 -20.12 -12.40 -29.45
N SER A 68 -19.41 -12.70 -30.55
CA SER A 68 -20.04 -12.77 -31.89
C SER A 68 -20.64 -14.17 -32.09
N GLU A 69 -21.72 -14.29 -32.89
CA GLU A 69 -22.29 -15.60 -33.29
C GLU A 69 -21.29 -16.47 -34.08
N THR A 70 -20.21 -15.87 -34.58
CA THR A 70 -19.13 -16.55 -35.30
C THR A 70 -17.95 -16.95 -34.42
N ALA A 71 -17.96 -16.63 -33.13
CA ALA A 71 -16.84 -16.93 -32.23
C ALA A 71 -16.68 -18.45 -32.07
N MET A 72 -15.50 -18.98 -32.42
CA MET A 72 -15.19 -20.41 -32.31
C MET A 72 -14.11 -20.70 -31.26
N ASP A 73 -13.34 -19.68 -30.85
CA ASP A 73 -12.27 -19.79 -29.88
C ASP A 73 -12.54 -18.92 -28.63
N ARG A 74 -12.07 -19.37 -27.46
CA ARG A 74 -12.31 -18.69 -26.18
C ARG A 74 -11.87 -17.20 -26.14
N PRO A 75 -10.77 -16.76 -26.78
CA PRO A 75 -10.36 -15.36 -26.78
C PRO A 75 -11.33 -14.41 -27.49
N ASP A 76 -12.22 -14.92 -28.33
CA ASP A 76 -13.18 -14.12 -29.10
C ASP A 76 -14.47 -13.81 -28.32
N ALA A 77 -14.55 -14.26 -27.06
CA ALA A 77 -15.65 -13.99 -26.14
C ALA A 77 -15.20 -13.11 -24.97
N ILE A 78 -16.15 -12.32 -24.45
CA ILE A 78 -15.94 -11.49 -23.27
C ILE A 78 -16.39 -12.30 -22.04
N PRO A 79 -15.50 -12.56 -21.07
CA PRO A 79 -15.83 -13.42 -19.94
C PRO A 79 -16.84 -12.76 -19.01
N ILE A 80 -17.78 -13.55 -18.50
CA ILE A 80 -18.62 -13.19 -17.36
C ILE A 80 -18.20 -14.06 -16.19
N LEU A 81 -17.74 -13.44 -15.11
CA LEU A 81 -17.35 -14.10 -13.87
C LEU A 81 -18.55 -14.09 -12.93
N TYR A 82 -18.79 -15.20 -12.23
CA TYR A 82 -19.86 -15.28 -11.23
C TYR A 82 -19.24 -15.53 -9.85
N ARG A 83 -19.83 -14.96 -8.81
CA ARG A 83 -19.44 -15.20 -7.41
C ARG A 83 -20.67 -15.52 -6.61
N LEU A 84 -20.63 -16.68 -5.96
CA LEU A 84 -21.71 -17.24 -5.18
C LEU A 84 -21.22 -17.48 -3.74
N LYS A 85 -21.99 -17.04 -2.75
CA LYS A 85 -21.72 -17.27 -1.32
C LYS A 85 -22.97 -17.86 -0.68
N ILE A 86 -22.84 -19.02 -0.05
CA ILE A 86 -23.87 -19.60 0.81
C ILE A 86 -23.34 -19.60 2.25
N THR A 87 -24.06 -18.95 3.17
CA THR A 87 -23.68 -18.91 4.59
C THR A 87 -24.14 -20.16 5.32
N GLN A 88 -23.59 -20.39 6.52
CA GLN A 88 -24.06 -21.46 7.42
C GLN A 88 -25.53 -21.30 7.82
N ASP A 89 -26.04 -20.06 7.79
CA ASP A 89 -27.45 -19.73 8.00
C ASP A 89 -28.32 -19.92 6.75
N ASN A 90 -27.78 -20.55 5.70
CA ASN A 90 -28.48 -20.85 4.44
C ASN A 90 -28.93 -19.59 3.68
N LEU A 91 -28.07 -18.57 3.65
CA LEU A 91 -28.29 -17.35 2.87
C LEU A 91 -27.44 -17.37 1.60
N LEU A 92 -28.06 -17.19 0.46
CA LEU A 92 -27.42 -17.13 -0.86
C LEU A 92 -27.18 -15.67 -1.26
N SER A 93 -25.94 -15.36 -1.59
CA SER A 93 -25.57 -14.16 -2.34
C SER A 93 -24.98 -14.58 -3.68
N LEU A 94 -25.39 -13.92 -4.75
CA LEU A 94 -24.88 -14.11 -6.11
C LEU A 94 -24.52 -12.75 -6.68
N SER A 95 -23.37 -12.67 -7.31
CA SER A 95 -22.91 -11.49 -8.03
C SER A 95 -22.23 -11.90 -9.33
N TYR A 96 -22.16 -10.99 -10.29
CA TYR A 96 -21.50 -11.22 -11.57
C TYR A 96 -20.55 -10.06 -11.92
N SER A 97 -19.50 -10.34 -12.67
CA SER A 97 -18.55 -9.36 -13.19
C SER A 97 -18.43 -9.55 -14.69
N TYR A 98 -18.57 -8.46 -15.45
CA TYR A 98 -18.40 -8.47 -16.90
C TYR A 98 -16.96 -8.08 -17.25
N ASN A 99 -16.28 -8.92 -18.03
CA ASN A 99 -14.89 -8.75 -18.47
C ASN A 99 -13.87 -8.55 -17.32
N GLY A 100 -14.13 -9.10 -16.13
CA GLY A 100 -13.26 -8.87 -14.97
C GLY A 100 -13.43 -7.51 -14.29
N GLY A 101 -14.52 -6.79 -14.57
CA GLY A 101 -14.92 -5.58 -13.84
C GLY A 101 -15.43 -5.88 -12.42
N ALA A 102 -15.97 -4.87 -11.74
CA ALA A 102 -16.55 -5.05 -10.41
C ALA A 102 -17.68 -6.09 -10.39
N TYR A 103 -17.75 -6.86 -9.30
CA TYR A 103 -18.88 -7.74 -9.06
C TYR A 103 -20.13 -6.91 -8.74
N GLN A 104 -21.13 -7.03 -9.60
CA GLN A 104 -22.46 -6.48 -9.44
C GLN A 104 -23.32 -7.50 -8.70
N SER A 105 -23.97 -7.09 -7.61
CA SER A 105 -24.88 -7.97 -6.88
C SER A 105 -26.10 -8.30 -7.75
N VAL A 106 -26.39 -9.60 -7.88
CA VAL A 106 -27.65 -10.13 -8.44
C VAL A 106 -28.64 -10.32 -7.30
N ILE A 107 -28.21 -11.03 -6.25
CA ILE A 107 -28.94 -11.21 -4.98
C ILE A 107 -27.95 -11.17 -3.82
N SER A 108 -28.40 -10.70 -2.66
CA SER A 108 -27.58 -10.61 -1.45
C SER A 108 -28.38 -11.13 -0.25
N GLY A 109 -27.78 -12.03 0.52
CA GLY A 109 -28.38 -12.56 1.75
C GLY A 109 -29.74 -13.25 1.57
N GLN A 110 -30.06 -13.75 0.38
CA GLN A 110 -31.37 -14.35 0.09
C GLN A 110 -31.51 -15.67 0.84
N SER A 111 -32.50 -15.79 1.72
CA SER A 111 -32.81 -17.07 2.36
C SER A 111 -33.28 -18.08 1.30
N ILE A 112 -32.51 -19.15 1.13
CA ILE A 112 -32.89 -20.26 0.24
C ILE A 112 -33.76 -21.30 0.96
N LEU A 113 -33.98 -21.13 2.27
CA LEU A 113 -34.91 -21.94 3.07
C LEU A 113 -36.37 -21.56 2.85
N ALA A 114 -36.64 -20.26 2.71
CA ALA A 114 -38.00 -19.72 2.70
C ALA A 114 -38.87 -20.29 1.57
N SER A 115 -38.23 -20.67 0.45
CA SER A 115 -38.91 -21.24 -0.72
C SER A 115 -38.74 -22.75 -0.84
N ASN A 116 -37.76 -23.36 -0.16
CA ASN A 116 -37.28 -24.70 -0.52
C ASN A 116 -36.94 -25.64 0.66
N GLY A 117 -37.05 -25.19 1.93
CA GLY A 117 -36.74 -26.00 3.11
C GLY A 117 -35.23 -26.11 3.43
N PRO A 118 -34.83 -26.87 4.48
CA PRO A 118 -33.45 -27.02 4.94
C PRO A 118 -32.51 -27.58 3.87
N LEU A 119 -31.29 -27.02 3.76
CA LEU A 119 -30.27 -27.55 2.86
C LEU A 119 -29.79 -28.94 3.31
N PRO A 120 -29.48 -29.85 2.37
CA PRO A 120 -28.88 -31.13 2.69
C PRO A 120 -27.45 -30.96 3.25
N ALA A 121 -27.00 -31.92 4.07
CA ALA A 121 -25.66 -31.93 4.67
C ALA A 121 -24.49 -31.92 3.66
N GLY A 122 -24.76 -32.24 2.39
CA GLY A 122 -23.85 -32.06 1.27
C GLY A 122 -24.59 -31.45 0.10
N LEU A 123 -24.09 -30.32 -0.41
CA LEU A 123 -24.66 -29.60 -1.54
C LEU A 123 -23.66 -29.62 -2.71
N LEU A 124 -24.14 -30.00 -3.89
CA LEU A 124 -23.43 -29.80 -5.15
C LEU A 124 -24.14 -28.66 -5.88
N PHE A 125 -23.40 -27.64 -6.26
CA PHE A 125 -23.89 -26.56 -7.11
C PHE A 125 -23.29 -26.69 -8.50
N GLY A 126 -24.05 -26.27 -9.51
CA GLY A 126 -23.63 -26.21 -10.90
C GLY A 126 -24.15 -24.93 -11.53
N PHE A 127 -23.43 -24.43 -12.52
CA PHE A 127 -23.85 -23.30 -13.33
C PHE A 127 -24.20 -23.83 -14.72
N ALA A 128 -25.22 -23.23 -15.34
CA ALA A 128 -25.58 -23.52 -16.72
C ALA A 128 -25.82 -22.19 -17.44
N GLY A 129 -25.12 -22.00 -18.56
CA GLY A 129 -25.34 -20.88 -19.48
C GLY A 129 -25.93 -21.38 -20.78
N SER A 130 -26.86 -20.63 -21.37
CA SER A 130 -27.45 -20.93 -22.67
C SER A 130 -27.65 -19.66 -23.48
N THR A 131 -27.21 -19.68 -24.73
CA THR A 131 -27.53 -18.65 -25.72
C THR A 131 -28.78 -19.05 -26.50
N GLY A 132 -29.79 -18.19 -26.60
CA GLY A 132 -31.01 -18.48 -27.36
C GLY A 132 -30.76 -18.51 -28.88
N GLY A 133 -30.90 -19.68 -29.51
CA GLY A 133 -30.77 -19.88 -30.96
C GLY A 133 -30.83 -21.36 -31.38
N SER A 134 -30.92 -21.66 -32.68
CA SER A 134 -31.01 -23.03 -33.22
C SER A 134 -29.71 -23.84 -33.13
N THR A 135 -28.58 -23.19 -32.78
CA THR A 135 -27.28 -23.81 -32.51
C THR A 135 -26.83 -23.40 -31.11
N ASN A 136 -27.06 -24.28 -30.13
CA ASN A 136 -26.82 -24.00 -28.72
C ASN A 136 -25.31 -24.06 -28.43
N ILE A 137 -24.66 -22.92 -28.21
CA ILE A 137 -23.29 -22.88 -27.70
C ILE A 137 -23.37 -23.15 -26.19
N HIS A 138 -22.83 -24.28 -25.74
CA HIS A 138 -22.65 -24.52 -24.31
C HIS A 138 -21.49 -23.65 -23.83
N GLU A 139 -21.76 -22.74 -22.89
CA GLU A 139 -20.71 -21.96 -22.24
C GLU A 139 -19.71 -22.89 -21.52
N ILE A 140 -18.42 -22.65 -21.70
CA ILE A 140 -17.39 -23.40 -21.00
C ILE A 140 -17.16 -22.76 -19.63
N LEU A 141 -17.73 -23.39 -18.60
CA LEU A 141 -17.69 -22.91 -17.22
C LEU A 141 -16.52 -23.53 -16.46
N CYS A 142 -15.78 -22.67 -15.76
CA CYS A 142 -14.69 -23.00 -14.84
C CYS A 142 -15.13 -22.49 -13.46
N PHE A 143 -15.12 -23.34 -12.41
CA PHE A 143 -15.52 -22.92 -11.07
C PHE A 143 -14.49 -23.35 -10.02
N THR A 144 -14.24 -22.47 -9.06
CA THR A 144 -13.53 -22.76 -7.82
C THR A 144 -14.54 -22.70 -6.67
N ALA A 145 -14.38 -23.58 -5.68
CA ALA A 145 -15.28 -23.68 -4.55
C ALA A 145 -14.44 -23.72 -3.27
N ASP A 146 -14.60 -22.73 -2.42
CA ASP A 146 -13.93 -22.67 -1.12
C ASP A 146 -14.96 -22.79 0.01
N PRO A 147 -14.69 -23.59 1.06
CA PRO A 147 -15.50 -23.62 2.27
C PRO A 147 -15.74 -22.23 2.86
N ALA A 148 -16.93 -21.97 3.41
CA ALA A 148 -17.24 -20.68 4.06
C ALA A 148 -16.30 -20.32 5.22
N THR A 149 -15.63 -21.32 5.82
CA THR A 149 -14.62 -21.16 6.88
C THR A 149 -13.20 -20.94 6.36
N THR A 150 -12.97 -21.14 5.06
CA THR A 150 -11.70 -20.84 4.36
C THR A 150 -11.87 -19.71 3.34
N SER A 151 -13.09 -19.19 3.15
CA SER A 151 -13.34 -17.94 2.42
C SER A 151 -12.88 -16.70 3.20
N ASP A 152 -12.26 -16.90 4.37
CA ASP A 152 -11.39 -15.93 5.04
C ASP A 152 -9.96 -15.93 4.43
N THR A 153 -9.66 -16.86 3.51
CA THR A 153 -8.34 -17.08 2.90
C THR A 153 -8.45 -17.59 1.45
N SER A 154 -8.95 -16.78 0.51
CA SER A 154 -8.69 -16.97 -0.94
C SER A 154 -9.24 -15.82 -1.79
N ALA A 155 -8.61 -14.65 -1.65
CA ALA A 155 -8.53 -13.64 -2.68
C ALA A 155 -7.28 -12.82 -2.33
N GLY A 156 -6.12 -13.35 -2.75
CA GLY A 156 -4.84 -13.05 -2.11
C GLY A 156 -4.81 -13.60 -0.68
N ALA A 157 -3.64 -13.71 -0.08
CA ALA A 157 -3.55 -13.65 1.37
C ALA A 157 -4.24 -12.36 1.85
N SER A 158 -4.38 -12.14 3.15
CA SER A 158 -4.34 -10.73 3.57
C SER A 158 -3.08 -10.12 2.95
N GLU A 159 -3.23 -9.32 1.90
CA GLU A 159 -2.06 -8.75 1.21
C GLU A 159 -1.46 -7.76 2.18
N LYS A 160 -0.26 -8.10 2.66
CA LYS A 160 0.54 -7.29 3.57
C LYS A 160 1.35 -6.35 2.69
N GLN A 161 1.00 -5.07 2.72
CA GLN A 161 1.56 -4.07 1.80
C GLN A 161 2.77 -3.32 2.40
N SER A 162 2.88 -3.27 3.72
CA SER A 162 4.05 -2.65 4.35
C SER A 162 4.24 -3.01 5.82
N ALA A 163 5.49 -3.28 6.19
CA ALA A 163 6.06 -3.16 7.51
C ALA A 163 6.72 -1.78 7.67
N LYS A 164 6.43 -1.07 8.75
CA LYS A 164 7.19 0.13 9.14
C LYS A 164 7.64 0.09 10.59
N LEU A 165 8.95 0.28 10.69
CA LEU A 165 9.85 0.70 11.77
C LEU A 165 9.69 0.11 13.18
N GLU A 166 10.82 -0.44 13.61
CA GLU A 166 11.14 -0.93 14.93
C GLU A 166 10.94 0.10 16.04
N THR A 167 10.58 -0.42 17.20
CA THR A 167 11.12 0.12 18.44
C THR A 167 11.55 -1.03 19.33
N GLY A 168 12.62 -1.76 18.99
CA GLY A 168 13.20 -2.81 19.83
C GLY A 168 12.30 -3.97 20.32
N VAL A 169 10.98 -3.97 20.04
CA VAL A 169 9.99 -4.91 20.61
C VAL A 169 8.82 -5.27 19.71
N GLN A 170 8.49 -4.54 18.63
CA GLN A 170 7.29 -4.83 17.80
C GLN A 170 7.42 -4.42 16.31
N ALA A 171 6.67 -5.11 15.45
CA ALA A 171 6.44 -4.80 14.04
C ALA A 171 4.93 -4.62 13.77
N PHE A 172 4.56 -3.64 12.95
CA PHE A 172 3.17 -3.34 12.59
C PHE A 172 2.87 -3.73 11.14
N PHE A 173 1.69 -4.32 10.92
CA PHE A 173 1.25 -4.78 9.61
C PHE A 173 -0.16 -4.30 9.31
N ALA A 174 -0.36 -3.78 8.10
CA ALA A 174 -1.69 -3.49 7.55
C ALA A 174 -2.10 -4.54 6.52
N PHE A 175 -3.40 -4.79 6.46
CA PHE A 175 -4.00 -5.80 5.60
C PHE A 175 -5.33 -5.32 5.02
N TYR A 176 -5.70 -5.89 3.88
CA TYR A 176 -7.07 -5.83 3.37
C TYR A 176 -7.62 -7.18 2.92
N ASN A 177 -8.95 -7.25 2.80
CA ASN A 177 -9.68 -8.37 2.24
C ASN A 177 -10.54 -7.88 1.05
N PRO A 178 -10.18 -8.21 -0.21
CA PRO A 178 -10.90 -7.75 -1.40
C PRO A 178 -12.29 -8.39 -1.59
N SER A 179 -12.64 -9.38 -0.77
CA SER A 179 -14.01 -9.95 -0.79
C SER A 179 -15.01 -9.12 -0.01
N THR A 180 -14.56 -8.39 1.00
CA THR A 180 -15.40 -7.66 1.95
C THR A 180 -15.06 -6.18 2.07
N TRP A 181 -13.94 -5.77 1.46
CA TRP A 181 -13.38 -4.42 1.59
C TRP A 181 -13.24 -4.01 3.06
N SER A 182 -12.66 -4.94 3.83
CA SER A 182 -12.34 -4.76 5.24
C SER A 182 -10.83 -4.82 5.42
N GLY A 183 -10.33 -4.10 6.42
CA GLY A 183 -8.91 -4.07 6.75
C GLY A 183 -8.63 -4.43 8.19
N ARG A 184 -7.34 -4.61 8.46
CA ARG A 184 -6.79 -4.92 9.79
C ARG A 184 -5.44 -4.26 9.97
N VAL A 185 -5.15 -3.87 11.20
CA VAL A 185 -3.79 -3.50 11.63
C VAL A 185 -3.42 -4.39 12.79
N THR A 186 -2.26 -5.04 12.73
CA THR A 186 -1.75 -5.86 13.83
C THR A 186 -0.39 -5.37 14.30
N ALA A 187 -0.08 -5.67 15.57
CA ALA A 187 1.26 -5.52 16.10
C ALA A 187 1.80 -6.88 16.54
N ALA A 188 2.90 -7.33 15.95
CA ALA A 188 3.59 -8.55 16.37
C ALA A 188 4.83 -8.20 17.18
N GLY A 189 5.13 -8.96 18.23
CA GLY A 189 6.37 -8.81 18.98
C GLY A 189 7.60 -9.12 18.11
N LEU A 190 8.69 -8.38 18.31
CA LEU A 190 10.02 -8.70 17.80
C LEU A 190 10.86 -9.27 18.95
N SER A 191 11.54 -10.36 18.70
CA SER A 191 12.41 -11.04 19.67
C SER A 191 13.65 -11.60 18.99
N PHE A 192 14.58 -12.15 19.77
CA PHE A 192 15.73 -12.86 19.26
C PHE A 192 15.66 -14.32 19.65
N ASP A 193 16.00 -15.23 18.74
CA ASP A 193 16.20 -16.63 19.07
C ASP A 193 17.48 -16.84 19.90
N GLN A 194 17.74 -18.09 20.31
CA GLN A 194 18.93 -18.46 21.07
C GLN A 194 20.26 -18.22 20.31
N PHE A 195 20.20 -17.92 19.01
CA PHE A 195 21.31 -17.66 18.12
C PHE A 195 21.44 -16.18 17.74
N GLY A 196 20.56 -15.31 18.25
CA GLY A 196 20.56 -13.88 17.96
C GLY A 196 19.91 -13.51 16.62
N ASN A 197 19.15 -14.41 15.99
CA ASN A 197 18.33 -14.11 14.82
C ASN A 197 17.04 -13.42 15.25
N VAL A 198 16.60 -12.42 14.48
CA VAL A 198 15.30 -11.78 14.74
C VAL A 198 14.16 -12.75 14.42
N ILE A 199 13.21 -12.88 15.35
CA ILE A 199 11.94 -13.59 15.16
C ILE A 199 10.80 -12.59 15.32
N VAL A 200 9.83 -12.65 14.40
CA VAL A 200 8.52 -12.00 14.53
C VAL A 200 7.56 -12.98 15.20
N ALA A 201 6.87 -12.54 16.25
CA ALA A 201 5.89 -13.37 16.94
C ALA A 201 4.79 -13.83 15.97
N THR A 202 4.51 -15.14 15.95
CA THR A 202 3.49 -15.75 15.10
C THR A 202 2.07 -15.34 15.49
N THR A 203 1.88 -14.90 16.73
CA THR A 203 0.62 -14.32 17.23
C THR A 203 0.83 -12.83 17.52
N PRO A 204 0.05 -11.93 16.89
CA PRO A 204 0.13 -10.51 17.19
C PRO A 204 -0.37 -10.23 18.62
N ASN A 205 0.24 -9.22 19.25
CA ASN A 205 -0.17 -8.67 20.54
C ASN A 205 -1.59 -8.10 20.49
N TRP A 206 -1.96 -7.47 19.37
CA TRP A 206 -3.29 -6.93 19.15
C TRP A 206 -3.65 -6.87 17.66
N ASP A 207 -4.95 -6.77 17.41
CA ASP A 207 -5.56 -6.55 16.09
C ASP A 207 -6.65 -5.48 16.22
N ALA A 208 -6.41 -4.33 15.57
CA ALA A 208 -7.30 -3.17 15.64
C ALA A 208 -8.73 -3.48 15.14
N ALA A 209 -8.90 -4.41 14.19
CA ALA A 209 -10.23 -4.78 13.71
C ALA A 209 -11.03 -5.55 14.78
N CYS A 210 -10.36 -6.41 15.55
CA CYS A 210 -10.98 -7.08 16.71
C CYS A 210 -11.37 -6.08 17.82
N VAL A 211 -10.57 -5.03 18.02
CA VAL A 211 -10.86 -4.00 19.02
C VAL A 211 -12.06 -3.13 18.60
N LEU A 212 -12.06 -2.64 17.36
CA LEU A 212 -13.16 -1.84 16.82
C LEU A 212 -14.49 -2.61 16.75
N ASN A 213 -14.45 -3.90 16.38
CA ASN A 213 -15.65 -4.74 16.32
C ASN A 213 -16.10 -5.27 17.68
N GLY A 214 -15.18 -5.42 18.62
CA GLY A 214 -15.35 -6.27 19.78
C GLY A 214 -15.35 -7.77 19.45
N VAL A 215 -15.26 -8.59 20.50
CA VAL A 215 -15.32 -10.04 20.44
C VAL A 215 -16.44 -10.50 21.37
N GLY A 216 -17.41 -11.26 20.86
CA GLY A 216 -18.52 -11.78 21.67
C GLY A 216 -18.06 -12.78 22.75
N ALA A 217 -18.88 -13.02 23.77
CA ALA A 217 -18.51 -13.85 24.94
C ALA A 217 -18.11 -15.30 24.63
N LEU A 218 -18.53 -15.85 23.49
CA LEU A 218 -18.16 -17.19 23.01
C LEU A 218 -17.27 -17.15 21.74
N GLY A 219 -16.87 -15.94 21.33
CA GLY A 219 -16.01 -15.73 20.17
C GLY A 219 -14.55 -15.62 20.58
N THR A 220 -13.68 -15.72 19.59
CA THR A 220 -12.24 -15.53 19.72
C THR A 220 -11.78 -14.61 18.60
N CYS A 221 -10.92 -13.65 18.89
CA CYS A 221 -10.27 -12.86 17.85
C CYS A 221 -9.41 -13.81 16.99
N PRO A 222 -9.66 -13.92 15.67
CA PRO A 222 -9.06 -14.95 14.83
C PRO A 222 -7.54 -14.80 14.67
N THR A 223 -7.03 -13.58 14.81
CA THR A 223 -5.61 -13.25 14.64
C THR A 223 -4.82 -13.38 15.95
N THR A 224 -5.35 -12.87 17.06
CA THR A 224 -4.65 -12.87 18.36
C THR A 224 -4.96 -14.09 19.22
N GLY A 225 -6.02 -14.84 18.92
CA GLY A 225 -6.49 -15.96 19.75
C GLY A 225 -7.13 -15.54 21.07
N VAL A 226 -7.32 -14.24 21.32
CA VAL A 226 -7.94 -13.72 22.54
C VAL A 226 -9.44 -14.04 22.55
N ALA A 227 -9.89 -14.79 23.55
CA ALA A 227 -11.30 -15.09 23.78
C ALA A 227 -12.05 -13.84 24.29
N GLY A 228 -13.29 -13.68 23.86
CA GLY A 228 -14.16 -12.62 24.38
C GLY A 228 -14.69 -12.90 25.80
N PRO A 229 -15.48 -11.97 26.37
CA PRO A 229 -15.95 -10.76 25.72
C PRO A 229 -14.92 -9.62 25.71
N THR A 230 -14.68 -9.06 24.54
CA THR A 230 -13.99 -7.76 24.38
C THR A 230 -15.02 -6.76 23.89
N PRO A 231 -15.31 -5.67 24.62
CA PRO A 231 -16.25 -4.66 24.17
C PRO A 231 -15.78 -4.02 22.85
N ALA A 232 -16.72 -3.79 21.94
CA ALA A 232 -16.47 -2.97 20.76
C ALA A 232 -16.24 -1.52 21.17
N GLU A 233 -15.40 -0.81 20.43
CA GLU A 233 -15.29 0.64 20.58
C GLU A 233 -16.58 1.32 20.12
N ALA A 234 -17.31 1.89 21.08
CA ALA A 234 -18.61 2.48 20.80
C ALA A 234 -18.44 3.70 19.88
N PRO A 235 -19.26 3.86 18.83
CA PRO A 235 -19.20 5.02 17.92
C PRO A 235 -19.27 6.40 18.63
N ALA A 236 -19.88 6.44 19.81
CA ALA A 236 -20.05 7.65 20.62
C ALA A 236 -18.79 7.99 21.45
N SER A 237 -17.91 7.02 21.72
CA SER A 237 -16.67 7.24 22.48
C SER A 237 -15.44 7.46 21.61
N ARG A 238 -15.53 7.21 20.30
CA ARG A 238 -14.45 7.42 19.34
C ARG A 238 -14.22 8.92 19.10
N VAL A 239 -12.96 9.33 19.04
CA VAL A 239 -12.54 10.70 18.73
C VAL A 239 -12.40 10.83 17.21
N MET A 240 -13.46 11.31 16.57
CA MET A 240 -13.55 11.34 15.11
C MET A 240 -13.64 12.79 14.63
N LEU A 241 -12.69 13.21 13.82
CA LEU A 241 -12.50 14.60 13.40
C LEU A 241 -12.64 14.74 11.89
N THR A 242 -12.96 15.95 11.43
CA THR A 242 -12.95 16.31 10.01
C THR A 242 -12.59 17.79 9.81
N TRP A 243 -12.54 18.22 8.55
CA TRP A 243 -12.29 19.59 8.17
C TRP A 243 -13.56 20.30 7.71
N SER A 244 -13.79 21.51 8.21
CA SER A 244 -14.93 22.35 7.83
C SER A 244 -14.71 23.17 6.54
N GLY A 245 -13.49 23.16 6.01
CA GLY A 245 -13.02 24.13 5.01
C GLY A 245 -12.18 25.26 5.60
N VAL A 246 -12.27 25.50 6.91
CA VAL A 246 -11.55 26.59 7.60
C VAL A 246 -10.86 26.17 8.90
N ALA A 247 -11.37 25.17 9.60
CA ALA A 247 -10.84 24.67 10.86
C ALA A 247 -11.20 23.18 11.07
N GLY A 248 -10.42 22.51 11.92
CA GLY A 248 -10.75 21.18 12.44
C GLY A 248 -12.03 21.20 13.26
N ILE A 249 -12.91 20.24 13.01
CA ILE A 249 -14.19 20.09 13.71
C ILE A 249 -14.44 18.63 14.09
N PRO A 250 -15.26 18.36 15.12
CA PRO A 250 -15.79 17.03 15.35
C PRO A 250 -16.56 16.50 14.12
N PHE A 251 -16.42 15.22 13.79
CA PHE A 251 -17.30 14.53 12.83
C PHE A 251 -18.63 14.16 13.49
N GLN A 252 -19.35 15.19 13.94
CA GLN A 252 -20.65 15.12 14.59
C GLN A 252 -21.64 15.93 13.79
N TYR A 253 -22.88 15.45 13.67
CA TYR A 253 -23.88 16.10 12.82
C TYR A 253 -24.02 17.60 13.11
N ALA A 254 -24.08 17.99 14.38
CA ALA A 254 -24.21 19.38 14.82
C ALA A 254 -22.98 20.26 14.53
N SER A 255 -21.81 19.65 14.31
CA SER A 255 -20.54 20.34 14.04
C SER A 255 -20.25 20.47 12.55
N LEU A 256 -20.82 19.61 11.71
CA LEU A 256 -20.66 19.66 10.26
C LEU A 256 -21.25 20.92 9.65
N THR A 257 -20.64 21.39 8.57
CA THR A 257 -21.21 22.49 7.77
C THR A 257 -22.54 22.07 7.13
N ALA A 258 -23.41 23.03 6.81
CA ALA A 258 -24.67 22.75 6.14
C ALA A 258 -24.49 22.00 4.81
N ALA A 259 -23.40 22.27 4.08
CA ALA A 259 -23.07 21.56 2.84
C ALA A 259 -22.72 20.09 3.11
N GLN A 260 -21.89 19.82 4.13
CA GLN A 260 -21.54 18.44 4.52
C GLN A 260 -22.75 17.67 5.03
N GLN A 261 -23.62 18.31 5.83
CA GLN A 261 -24.88 17.70 6.27
C GLN A 261 -25.78 17.36 5.07
N ALA A 262 -25.93 18.27 4.11
CA ALA A 262 -26.75 18.05 2.92
C ALA A 262 -26.21 16.90 2.06
N LEU A 263 -24.90 16.75 1.95
CA LEU A 263 -24.26 15.64 1.22
C LEU A 263 -24.48 14.31 1.91
N LEU A 264 -24.16 14.21 3.20
CA LEU A 264 -24.34 12.95 3.94
C LEU A 264 -25.80 12.53 4.10
N THR A 265 -26.74 13.47 3.87
CA THR A 265 -28.19 13.21 3.90
C THR A 265 -28.86 13.10 2.53
N ALA A 266 -28.08 13.24 1.44
CA ALA A 266 -28.63 13.27 0.10
C ALA A 266 -29.24 11.91 -0.28
N GLY A 267 -30.51 11.91 -0.67
CA GLY A 267 -31.22 10.68 -1.09
C GLY A 267 -31.74 9.83 0.06
N ASP A 268 -31.58 10.28 1.30
CA ASP A 268 -32.12 9.61 2.46
C ASP A 268 -33.65 9.69 2.52
N ASN A 269 -34.29 8.56 2.81
CA ASN A 269 -35.73 8.47 2.92
C ASN A 269 -36.14 7.98 4.32
N PRO A 270 -36.78 8.84 5.15
CA PRO A 270 -37.19 8.49 6.52
C PRO A 270 -38.21 7.34 6.60
N ALA A 271 -38.86 6.99 5.49
CA ALA A 271 -39.77 5.85 5.42
C ALA A 271 -39.04 4.50 5.31
N LEU A 272 -37.74 4.48 5.03
CA LEU A 272 -36.96 3.25 4.96
C LEU A 272 -36.57 2.78 6.37
N PRO A 273 -36.66 1.47 6.67
CA PRO A 273 -36.31 0.95 7.99
C PRO A 273 -34.79 0.84 8.16
N CYS A 274 -34.21 1.58 9.10
CA CYS A 274 -32.82 1.38 9.54
C CYS A 274 -32.68 0.01 10.25
N ASN A 275 -33.67 -0.38 11.05
CA ASN A 275 -33.77 -1.71 11.62
C ASN A 275 -35.23 -2.14 11.73
N ALA A 276 -35.49 -3.33 12.28
CA ALA A 276 -36.84 -3.90 12.41
C ALA A 276 -37.81 -3.07 13.26
N SER A 277 -37.33 -2.05 13.99
CA SER A 277 -38.11 -1.27 14.97
C SER A 277 -38.09 0.25 14.77
N THR A 278 -37.20 0.81 13.93
CA THR A 278 -37.07 2.27 13.73
C THR A 278 -36.88 2.65 12.26
N GLY A 279 -37.53 3.75 11.83
CA GLY A 279 -37.28 4.39 10.55
C GLY A 279 -35.94 5.12 10.51
N TYR A 280 -35.53 5.54 9.31
CA TYR A 280 -34.27 6.24 9.08
C TYR A 280 -34.24 7.64 9.72
N ALA A 281 -33.19 7.93 10.51
CA ALA A 281 -32.88 9.24 11.04
C ALA A 281 -31.81 9.94 10.18
N THR A 282 -31.87 11.26 10.05
CA THR A 282 -30.96 12.06 9.21
C THR A 282 -29.48 11.97 9.59
N ASN A 283 -29.12 11.42 10.74
CA ASN A 283 -27.74 11.22 11.16
C ASN A 283 -27.32 9.74 11.16
N ASP A 284 -28.16 8.81 10.69
CA ASP A 284 -27.84 7.38 10.70
C ASP A 284 -26.62 7.06 9.81
N ARG A 285 -26.47 7.70 8.65
CA ARG A 285 -25.27 7.53 7.80
C ARG A 285 -24.01 8.01 8.51
N LEU A 286 -24.09 9.15 9.19
CA LEU A 286 -22.99 9.66 10.00
C LEU A 286 -22.63 8.66 11.10
N TRP A 287 -23.62 8.12 11.83
CA TRP A 287 -23.38 7.08 12.83
C TRP A 287 -22.80 5.80 12.22
N TYR A 288 -23.24 5.42 11.03
CA TYR A 288 -22.68 4.29 10.28
C TYR A 288 -21.20 4.49 9.98
N LEU A 289 -20.82 5.67 9.44
CA LEU A 289 -19.42 6.04 9.20
C LEU A 289 -18.59 6.12 10.50
N ARG A 290 -19.23 6.44 11.63
CA ARG A 290 -18.62 6.37 12.98
C ARG A 290 -18.50 4.95 13.53
N GLY A 291 -18.96 3.93 12.80
CA GLY A 291 -18.86 2.52 13.17
C GLY A 291 -20.13 1.90 13.76
N SER A 292 -21.26 2.61 13.78
CA SER A 292 -22.53 2.03 14.23
C SER A 292 -23.02 0.97 13.25
N ARG A 293 -23.32 -0.22 13.77
CA ARG A 293 -23.90 -1.33 12.99
C ARG A 293 -25.43 -1.33 13.00
N ALA A 294 -26.06 -0.33 13.61
CA ALA A 294 -27.51 -0.31 13.84
C ALA A 294 -28.35 -0.32 12.55
N CYS A 295 -27.80 0.22 11.46
CA CYS A 295 -28.45 0.26 10.15
C CYS A 295 -27.74 -0.58 9.07
N ASP A 296 -26.77 -1.43 9.46
CA ASP A 296 -26.20 -2.42 8.56
C ASP A 296 -27.31 -3.38 8.11
N ILE A 297 -27.37 -3.73 6.82
CA ILE A 297 -28.30 -4.74 6.33
C ILE A 297 -27.98 -6.09 6.98
N ASN A 298 -28.99 -6.68 7.62
CA ASN A 298 -28.84 -7.93 8.33
C ASN A 298 -29.14 -9.14 7.43
N SER A 299 -29.00 -10.34 8.00
CA SER A 299 -29.26 -11.63 7.34
C SER A 299 -30.70 -11.79 6.80
N SER A 300 -31.65 -10.99 7.29
CA SER A 300 -33.04 -10.99 6.81
C SER A 300 -33.31 -9.92 5.74
N GLY A 301 -32.27 -9.26 5.24
CA GLY A 301 -32.38 -8.17 4.27
C GLY A 301 -32.94 -6.86 4.85
N VAL A 302 -33.01 -6.74 6.19
CA VAL A 302 -33.49 -5.54 6.89
C VAL A 302 -32.30 -4.67 7.27
N GLY A 303 -32.35 -3.40 6.88
CA GLY A 303 -31.32 -2.39 7.10
C GLY A 303 -31.12 -1.54 5.86
N LEU A 304 -30.25 -0.54 5.94
CA LEU A 304 -30.10 0.47 4.88
C LEU A 304 -28.73 0.50 4.24
N PHE A 305 -27.70 0.27 5.06
CA PHE A 305 -26.33 0.37 4.62
C PHE A 305 -25.75 -1.00 4.37
N ARG A 306 -24.65 -1.07 3.61
CA ARG A 306 -23.96 -2.34 3.39
C ARG A 306 -23.61 -3.00 4.71
N ALA A 307 -23.74 -4.33 4.72
CA ALA A 307 -23.24 -5.15 5.80
C ALA A 307 -21.71 -5.09 5.78
N ARG A 308 -21.11 -4.74 6.92
CA ARG A 308 -19.65 -4.72 7.05
C ARG A 308 -19.14 -5.96 7.76
N ALA A 309 -18.11 -6.60 7.21
CA ALA A 309 -17.38 -7.64 7.92
C ALA A 309 -16.64 -7.05 9.13
N GLN A 310 -15.90 -5.96 8.92
CA GLN A 310 -15.18 -5.21 9.96
C GLN A 310 -15.55 -3.73 9.91
N ILE A 311 -15.46 -3.02 11.04
CA ILE A 311 -15.61 -1.56 11.07
C ILE A 311 -14.48 -0.87 10.31
N LEU A 312 -13.25 -1.36 10.45
CA LEU A 312 -12.08 -0.87 9.73
C LEU A 312 -12.17 -1.25 8.24
N GLY A 313 -12.11 -0.23 7.38
CA GLY A 313 -12.04 -0.37 5.93
C GLY A 313 -10.74 -1.00 5.45
N ASP A 314 -10.70 -1.42 4.20
CA ASP A 314 -9.49 -1.94 3.57
C ASP A 314 -8.35 -0.92 3.56
N ILE A 315 -7.13 -1.41 3.73
CA ILE A 315 -5.88 -0.63 3.67
C ILE A 315 -5.07 -1.22 2.52
N ILE A 316 -5.03 -0.52 1.37
CA ILE A 316 -4.39 -1.01 0.14
C ILE A 316 -3.00 -0.39 0.00
N ASP A 317 -2.87 0.91 -0.26
CA ASP A 317 -1.56 1.54 -0.54
C ASP A 317 -0.96 2.29 0.68
N SER A 318 -1.68 2.31 1.81
CA SER A 318 -1.24 2.99 3.03
C SER A 318 -0.43 2.06 3.95
N SER A 319 0.68 2.58 4.46
CA SER A 319 1.56 1.86 5.39
C SER A 319 1.37 2.39 6.81
N PRO A 320 1.29 1.51 7.83
CA PRO A 320 1.28 1.92 9.24
C PRO A 320 2.45 2.84 9.55
N THR A 321 2.24 3.94 10.26
CA THR A 321 3.27 4.93 10.60
C THR A 321 3.28 5.22 12.08
N TRP A 322 4.35 4.81 12.74
CA TRP A 322 4.51 4.94 14.18
C TRP A 322 4.99 6.34 14.60
N VAL A 323 4.39 6.87 15.68
CA VAL A 323 4.83 8.03 16.43
C VAL A 323 4.81 7.68 17.92
N GLY A 324 5.98 7.49 18.51
CA GLY A 324 6.21 7.51 19.97
C GLY A 324 7.41 8.41 20.24
N PRO A 325 8.21 8.25 21.31
CA PRO A 325 9.23 9.22 21.70
C PRO A 325 10.05 9.81 20.54
N PRO A 326 10.34 11.11 20.52
CA PRO A 326 11.14 11.71 19.45
C PRO A 326 12.53 11.06 19.38
N VAL A 327 12.92 10.57 18.19
CA VAL A 327 14.18 9.84 17.97
C VAL A 327 15.08 10.47 16.91
N SER A 328 14.71 11.63 16.36
CA SER A 328 15.51 12.25 15.30
C SER A 328 16.89 12.64 15.86
N PRO A 329 17.99 12.45 15.12
CA PRO A 329 19.34 12.78 15.59
C PRO A 329 19.62 14.29 15.53
N TYR A 330 18.64 15.14 15.84
CA TYR A 330 18.77 16.59 15.71
C TYR A 330 19.73 17.17 16.75
N PRO A 331 20.55 18.16 16.35
CA PRO A 331 21.59 18.69 17.21
C PRO A 331 20.98 19.55 18.32
N THR A 332 21.68 19.64 19.45
CA THR A 332 21.29 20.56 20.53
C THR A 332 21.36 22.01 20.08
N ARG A 333 22.31 22.33 19.19
CA ARG A 333 22.49 23.68 18.64
C ARG A 333 22.51 23.58 17.13
N TRP A 334 21.62 24.34 16.50
CA TRP A 334 21.46 24.39 15.05
C TRP A 334 22.48 25.32 14.41
N THR A 335 23.00 24.98 13.25
CA THR A 335 23.88 25.83 12.46
C THR A 335 23.73 25.43 11.00
N ASP A 336 23.57 26.43 10.14
CA ASP A 336 23.51 26.26 8.70
C ASP A 336 24.94 26.42 8.19
N ARG A 337 25.49 25.36 7.63
CA ARG A 337 26.90 25.28 7.24
C ARG A 337 27.21 26.02 5.96
N ILE A 338 26.21 26.28 5.11
CA ILE A 338 26.38 27.08 3.89
C ILE A 338 25.97 28.54 4.11
N ASN A 339 25.13 28.83 5.10
CA ASN A 339 24.75 30.18 5.54
C ASN A 339 25.10 30.44 7.01
N GLY A 340 26.40 30.53 7.34
CA GLY A 340 26.88 30.68 8.73
C GLY A 340 26.41 31.94 9.48
N ALA A 341 25.80 32.91 8.80
CA ALA A 341 25.18 34.10 9.40
C ALA A 341 23.68 33.94 9.72
N ALA A 342 23.06 32.81 9.36
CA ALA A 342 21.64 32.57 9.56
C ALA A 342 21.28 32.51 11.06
N VAL A 343 20.13 33.10 11.40
CA VAL A 343 19.57 33.06 12.75
C VAL A 343 18.69 31.82 12.87
N MET A 344 19.00 30.95 13.84
CA MET A 344 18.23 29.73 14.09
C MET A 344 17.21 29.96 15.20
N ALA A 345 15.92 29.85 14.87
CA ALA A 345 14.85 29.95 15.84
C ALA A 345 15.01 28.93 16.97
N GLU A 346 15.52 27.75 16.63
CA GLU A 346 15.83 26.64 17.55
C GLU A 346 16.90 26.99 18.60
N ASN A 347 17.75 27.99 18.31
CA ASN A 347 18.77 28.50 19.23
C ASN A 347 18.31 29.75 20.01
N GLY A 348 17.06 30.18 19.83
CA GLY A 348 16.52 31.40 20.44
C GLY A 348 16.50 31.36 21.97
N GLY A 349 16.57 32.53 22.62
CA GLY A 349 16.39 32.61 24.07
C GLY A 349 14.99 32.18 24.48
N GLY A 350 14.87 31.08 25.23
CA GLY A 350 13.59 30.48 25.63
C GLY A 350 13.06 29.41 24.66
N ALA A 351 13.79 29.10 23.57
CA ALA A 351 13.50 27.96 22.72
C ALA A 351 13.70 26.63 23.46
N GLN A 352 12.76 25.70 23.29
CA GLN A 352 12.96 24.31 23.70
C GLN A 352 14.01 23.66 22.80
N THR A 353 15.11 23.20 23.39
CA THR A 353 16.11 22.43 22.63
C THR A 353 15.56 21.04 22.29
N TYR A 354 16.01 20.43 21.20
CA TYR A 354 15.50 19.11 20.82
C TYR A 354 15.74 18.04 21.90
N PRO A 355 16.90 17.98 22.61
CA PRO A 355 17.05 17.05 23.74
C PRO A 355 16.06 17.28 24.90
N GLN A 356 15.65 18.54 25.15
CA GLN A 356 14.60 18.82 26.13
C GLN A 356 13.24 18.30 25.65
N TYR A 357 12.96 18.41 24.35
CA TYR A 357 11.75 17.83 23.75
C TYR A 357 11.74 16.30 23.84
N VAL A 358 12.83 15.63 23.46
CA VAL A 358 13.00 14.16 23.62
C VAL A 358 12.73 13.74 25.06
N THR A 359 13.29 14.45 26.04
CA THR A 359 13.09 14.16 27.47
C THR A 359 11.64 14.37 27.90
N ALA A 360 11.00 15.46 27.45
CA ALA A 360 9.62 15.77 27.79
C ALA A 360 8.63 14.73 27.23
N GLU A 361 8.89 14.27 26.01
CA GLU A 361 8.04 13.33 25.28
C GLU A 361 8.46 11.86 25.44
N GLN A 362 9.44 11.55 26.29
CA GLN A 362 9.98 10.19 26.49
C GLN A 362 8.90 9.18 26.89
N SER A 363 7.84 9.63 27.57
CA SER A 363 6.73 8.80 28.05
C SER A 363 5.42 8.99 27.30
N ARG A 364 5.45 9.66 26.15
CA ARG A 364 4.24 9.85 25.34
C ARG A 364 3.66 8.52 24.90
N LEU A 365 2.33 8.48 24.75
CA LEU A 365 1.64 7.31 24.20
C LEU A 365 2.14 7.08 22.76
N ASN A 366 2.50 5.84 22.45
CA ASN A 366 2.88 5.46 21.11
C ASN A 366 1.62 5.24 20.26
N VAL A 367 1.54 5.86 19.10
CA VAL A 367 0.40 5.75 18.19
C VAL A 367 0.86 5.34 16.79
N VAL A 368 0.14 4.38 16.19
CA VAL A 368 0.35 3.94 14.81
C VAL A 368 -0.76 4.52 13.94
N TYR A 369 -0.37 5.35 12.97
CA TYR A 369 -1.26 6.03 12.04
C TYR A 369 -1.33 5.31 10.70
N VAL A 370 -2.53 5.09 10.16
CA VAL A 370 -2.72 4.46 8.84
C VAL A 370 -3.96 5.00 8.14
N GLY A 371 -3.88 5.21 6.82
CA GLY A 371 -5.03 5.55 6.00
C GLY A 371 -5.83 4.31 5.62
N ALA A 372 -7.17 4.40 5.63
CA ALA A 372 -8.05 3.34 5.17
C ALA A 372 -9.16 3.86 4.23
N ASN A 373 -9.66 2.96 3.38
CA ASN A 373 -10.71 3.22 2.38
C ASN A 373 -12.13 3.12 2.97
N ASP A 374 -12.27 3.24 4.29
CA ASP A 374 -13.49 3.73 4.95
C ASP A 374 -13.50 5.27 5.12
N GLY A 375 -12.45 5.93 4.62
CA GLY A 375 -12.32 7.37 4.55
C GLY A 375 -11.56 8.00 5.71
N TRP A 376 -10.98 7.20 6.59
CA TRP A 376 -10.31 7.68 7.79
C TRP A 376 -8.79 7.48 7.72
N LEU A 377 -8.05 8.46 8.24
CA LEU A 377 -6.77 8.20 8.88
C LEU A 377 -7.05 7.74 10.32
N HIS A 378 -6.70 6.51 10.66
CA HIS A 378 -6.83 5.95 12.01
C HIS A 378 -5.52 6.07 12.78
N GLY A 379 -5.60 6.23 14.10
CA GLY A 379 -4.47 6.20 15.04
C GLY A 379 -4.71 5.18 16.17
N PHE A 380 -3.90 4.12 16.22
CA PHE A 380 -4.04 3.01 17.18
C PHE A 380 -2.94 3.02 18.24
N ARG A 381 -3.29 2.82 19.51
CA ARG A 381 -2.30 2.80 20.61
C ARG A 381 -1.43 1.54 20.60
N SER A 382 -0.14 1.74 20.83
CA SER A 382 0.91 0.73 20.72
C SER A 382 1.90 0.79 21.90
N GLY A 383 1.37 0.98 23.11
CA GLY A 383 2.15 1.08 24.34
C GLY A 383 2.80 2.45 24.55
N SER A 384 3.83 2.49 25.37
CA SER A 384 4.60 3.70 25.70
C SER A 384 5.97 3.31 26.23
N TYR A 385 6.85 4.28 26.47
CA TYR A 385 8.11 4.06 27.18
C TYR A 385 8.05 4.68 28.57
N ASN A 386 8.71 4.05 29.54
CA ASN A 386 8.95 4.67 30.83
C ASN A 386 10.13 5.66 30.72
N ALA A 387 10.29 6.52 31.73
CA ALA A 387 11.39 7.50 31.77
C ALA A 387 12.79 6.88 31.74
N ASP A 388 12.93 5.60 32.11
CA ASP A 388 14.18 4.83 32.05
C ASP A 388 14.43 4.15 30.68
N GLY A 389 13.53 4.36 29.71
CA GLY A 389 13.61 3.76 28.37
C GLY A 389 13.08 2.33 28.28
N SER A 390 12.53 1.75 29.36
CA SER A 390 11.87 0.44 29.29
C SER A 390 10.50 0.54 28.61
N TYR A 391 10.19 -0.44 27.75
CA TYR A 391 8.89 -0.50 27.08
C TYR A 391 7.78 -0.89 28.04
N ASN A 392 6.69 -0.11 28.04
CA ASN A 392 5.50 -0.34 28.85
C ASN A 392 4.35 -0.81 27.95
N ASN A 393 3.96 -2.08 28.11
CA ASN A 393 2.90 -2.68 27.30
C ASN A 393 1.46 -2.39 27.79
N THR A 394 1.27 -1.63 28.88
CA THR A 394 -0.05 -1.45 29.51
C THR A 394 -1.11 -0.98 28.52
N ASN A 395 -0.74 -0.09 27.60
CA ASN A 395 -1.60 0.48 26.56
C ASN A 395 -1.23 -0.04 25.16
N ASN A 396 -0.71 -1.27 25.07
CA ASN A 396 -0.35 -1.92 23.81
C ASN A 396 -1.42 -2.93 23.40
N ASP A 397 -2.56 -2.42 22.95
CA ASP A 397 -3.75 -3.24 22.71
C ASP A 397 -4.53 -2.87 21.44
N GLY A 398 -4.05 -1.90 20.65
CA GLY A 398 -4.67 -1.52 19.39
C GLY A 398 -5.95 -0.67 19.49
N GLN A 399 -6.27 -0.09 20.65
CA GLN A 399 -7.38 0.87 20.74
C GLN A 399 -7.18 2.08 19.83
N GLU A 400 -8.22 2.46 19.10
CA GLU A 400 -8.25 3.70 18.33
C GLU A 400 -8.36 4.92 19.24
N VAL A 401 -7.36 5.79 19.17
CA VAL A 401 -7.30 7.04 19.96
C VAL A 401 -7.62 8.28 19.14
N LEU A 402 -7.60 8.18 17.81
CA LEU A 402 -7.91 9.26 16.89
C LEU A 402 -8.35 8.70 15.54
N ALA A 403 -9.37 9.29 14.93
CA ALA A 403 -9.71 9.09 13.52
C ALA A 403 -9.94 10.46 12.85
N TYR A 404 -9.38 10.68 11.66
CA TYR A 404 -9.58 11.90 10.88
C TYR A 404 -10.06 11.58 9.47
N MET A 405 -11.23 12.10 9.10
CA MET A 405 -11.75 12.04 7.73
C MET A 405 -11.53 13.38 7.06
N PRO A 406 -10.68 13.47 6.03
CA PRO A 406 -10.49 14.69 5.26
C PRO A 406 -11.84 15.25 4.76
N GLY A 407 -12.02 16.56 4.81
CA GLY A 407 -13.19 17.25 4.28
C GLY A 407 -13.45 16.90 2.81
N ALA A 408 -12.39 16.75 2.01
CA ALA A 408 -12.44 16.26 0.63
C ALA A 408 -13.07 14.86 0.51
N VAL A 409 -12.84 13.98 1.48
CA VAL A 409 -13.45 12.63 1.54
C VAL A 409 -14.90 12.72 2.00
N VAL A 410 -15.26 13.60 2.93
CA VAL A 410 -16.68 13.84 3.31
C VAL A 410 -17.53 14.19 2.08
N GLN A 411 -16.93 14.84 1.08
CA GLN A 411 -17.60 15.22 -0.16
C GLN A 411 -17.84 14.05 -1.13
N THR A 412 -17.12 12.94 -0.98
CA THR A 412 -17.11 11.82 -1.94
C THR A 412 -17.51 10.48 -1.36
N ILE A 413 -17.39 10.29 -0.03
CA ILE A 413 -17.71 9.04 0.69
C ILE A 413 -19.17 8.59 0.49
N HIS A 414 -20.08 9.55 0.30
CA HIS A 414 -21.45 9.34 -0.13
C HIS A 414 -21.59 9.75 -1.59
N SER A 415 -21.99 8.80 -2.45
CA SER A 415 -22.03 8.99 -3.90
C SER A 415 -23.41 8.69 -4.48
N ALA A 416 -23.78 9.40 -5.55
CA ALA A 416 -24.96 9.05 -6.34
C ALA A 416 -24.75 7.77 -7.16
N THR A 417 -23.49 7.36 -7.36
CA THR A 417 -23.14 6.12 -8.05
C THR A 417 -23.07 5.00 -7.01
N ALA A 418 -24.07 4.11 -7.02
CA ALA A 418 -24.27 3.10 -5.98
C ALA A 418 -23.04 2.25 -5.65
N ASN A 419 -22.25 1.83 -6.64
CA ASN A 419 -21.05 1.02 -6.40
C ASN A 419 -19.87 1.80 -5.81
N LEU A 420 -19.88 3.14 -5.86
CA LEU A 420 -18.85 4.02 -5.28
C LEU A 420 -19.27 4.63 -3.93
N ASP A 421 -20.55 4.55 -3.56
CA ASP A 421 -21.03 5.00 -2.24
C ASP A 421 -20.66 3.96 -1.18
N TYR A 422 -19.78 4.35 -0.25
CA TYR A 422 -19.26 3.46 0.79
C TYR A 422 -20.36 2.83 1.66
N SER A 423 -21.51 3.51 1.80
CA SER A 423 -22.60 3.02 2.63
C SER A 423 -23.61 2.19 1.83
N ASN A 424 -23.55 2.18 0.50
CA ASN A 424 -24.54 1.52 -0.35
C ASN A 424 -24.39 0.00 -0.32
N THR A 425 -25.50 -0.74 -0.29
CA THR A 425 -25.51 -2.21 -0.28
C THR A 425 -24.88 -2.86 -1.52
N GLN A 426 -24.74 -2.09 -2.61
CA GLN A 426 -24.06 -2.48 -3.85
C GLN A 426 -22.62 -1.95 -3.95
N TYR A 427 -22.05 -1.43 -2.85
CA TYR A 427 -20.68 -0.92 -2.82
C TYR A 427 -19.71 -1.95 -3.39
N GLY A 428 -19.04 -1.57 -4.48
CA GLY A 428 -18.07 -2.41 -5.17
C GLY A 428 -16.63 -2.14 -4.77
N HIS A 429 -16.35 -0.91 -4.27
CA HIS A 429 -15.06 -0.33 -3.83
C HIS A 429 -14.78 1.06 -4.41
N ALA A 430 -14.27 1.97 -3.58
CA ALA A 430 -13.69 3.25 -3.94
C ALA A 430 -12.51 3.55 -3.01
N PHE A 431 -11.51 4.24 -3.54
CA PHE A 431 -10.38 4.72 -2.75
C PHE A 431 -10.76 6.02 -2.04
N PHE A 432 -10.30 6.20 -0.81
CA PHE A 432 -10.52 7.42 -0.03
C PHE A 432 -9.23 7.92 0.61
N VAL A 433 -8.83 7.41 1.79
CA VAL A 433 -7.57 7.79 2.43
C VAL A 433 -6.57 6.65 2.22
N ASP A 434 -5.86 6.68 1.10
CA ASP A 434 -5.08 5.51 0.67
C ASP A 434 -3.55 5.76 0.65
N ALA A 435 -3.10 7.02 0.74
CA ALA A 435 -1.67 7.30 0.80
C ALA A 435 -1.07 6.99 2.18
N THR A 436 0.21 6.59 2.20
CA THR A 436 0.98 6.44 3.44
C THR A 436 1.25 7.81 4.08
N PRO A 437 0.84 8.04 5.35
CA PRO A 437 1.11 9.31 6.02
C PRO A 437 2.60 9.49 6.35
N GLY A 438 3.09 10.72 6.19
CA GLY A 438 4.41 11.16 6.62
C GLY A 438 4.39 11.70 8.04
N THR A 439 5.50 11.53 8.77
CA THR A 439 5.67 12.08 10.12
C THR A 439 7.01 12.77 10.28
N GLY A 440 7.06 13.71 11.22
CA GLY A 440 8.29 14.39 11.59
C GLY A 440 8.06 15.46 12.64
N ASP A 441 9.15 15.86 13.29
CA ASP A 441 9.13 16.93 14.27
C ASP A 441 9.43 18.27 13.60
N VAL A 442 8.68 19.31 13.96
CA VAL A 442 8.84 20.67 13.45
C VAL A 442 8.95 21.65 14.60
N PHE A 443 9.68 22.75 14.38
CA PHE A 443 9.87 23.78 15.40
C PHE A 443 9.14 25.07 15.02
N PHE A 444 8.23 25.51 15.89
CA PHE A 444 7.62 26.84 15.83
C PHE A 444 7.08 27.27 17.20
N GLY A 445 6.94 28.58 17.41
CA GLY A 445 6.42 29.11 18.67
C GLY A 445 7.30 28.78 19.88
N ASN A 446 8.62 28.70 19.69
CA ASN A 446 9.63 28.29 20.68
C ASN A 446 9.51 26.84 21.19
N ALA A 447 8.72 25.99 20.54
CA ALA A 447 8.51 24.59 20.94
C ALA A 447 8.63 23.63 19.75
N TRP A 448 8.93 22.37 20.06
CA TRP A 448 8.87 21.27 19.11
C TRP A 448 7.48 20.63 19.11
N HIS A 449 7.06 20.21 17.92
CA HIS A 449 5.77 19.56 17.68
C HIS A 449 5.98 18.35 16.78
N SER A 450 5.25 17.25 16.98
CA SER A 450 5.24 16.10 16.07
C SER A 450 4.00 16.15 15.19
N TRP A 451 4.20 16.19 13.87
CA TRP A 451 3.12 16.26 12.90
C TRP A 451 2.95 14.96 12.12
N VAL A 452 1.70 14.70 11.73
CA VAL A 452 1.32 13.73 10.70
C VAL A 452 0.79 14.50 9.49
N VAL A 453 1.33 14.22 8.30
CA VAL A 453 0.91 14.87 7.05
C VAL A 453 0.62 13.78 6.03
N GLY A 454 -0.56 13.81 5.39
CA GLY A 454 -0.99 12.74 4.50
C GLY A 454 -1.73 13.23 3.27
N GLY A 455 -1.67 12.42 2.22
CA GLY A 455 -2.48 12.56 1.01
C GLY A 455 -3.63 11.56 0.97
N LEU A 456 -4.32 11.47 -0.17
CA LEU A 456 -5.43 10.53 -0.39
C LEU A 456 -5.07 9.38 -1.33
N GLY A 457 -3.90 9.41 -1.97
CA GLY A 457 -3.52 8.39 -2.96
C GLY A 457 -4.49 8.39 -4.13
N GLU A 458 -4.97 7.22 -4.54
CA GLU A 458 -5.99 7.10 -5.59
C GLU A 458 -7.34 7.75 -5.19
N GLY A 459 -7.58 7.98 -3.91
CA GLY A 459 -8.83 8.56 -3.40
C GLY A 459 -9.06 10.03 -3.72
N GLY A 460 -8.04 10.77 -4.16
CA GLY A 460 -8.23 12.10 -4.75
C GLY A 460 -7.14 13.14 -4.46
N ALA A 461 -7.41 14.37 -4.87
CA ALA A 461 -6.50 15.49 -4.71
C ALA A 461 -6.75 16.25 -3.39
N ALA A 462 -6.02 15.89 -2.34
CA ALA A 462 -5.94 16.68 -1.12
C ALA A 462 -4.65 16.38 -0.33
N ILE A 463 -4.18 17.35 0.45
CA ILE A 463 -3.14 17.14 1.46
C ILE A 463 -3.67 17.66 2.81
N TYR A 464 -3.42 16.96 3.89
CA TYR A 464 -3.83 17.35 5.24
C TYR A 464 -2.67 17.27 6.23
N ALA A 465 -2.76 18.02 7.34
CA ALA A 465 -1.78 18.01 8.41
C ALA A 465 -2.47 17.98 9.79
N LEU A 466 -1.94 17.16 10.70
CA LEU A 466 -2.39 17.01 12.08
C LEU A 466 -1.21 17.22 13.04
N ASP A 467 -1.46 17.92 14.14
CA ASP A 467 -0.55 17.95 15.29
C ASP A 467 -0.88 16.79 16.23
N VAL A 468 0.08 15.87 16.36
CA VAL A 468 -0.04 14.65 17.18
C VAL A 468 0.96 14.65 18.33
N THR A 469 1.49 15.81 18.71
CA THR A 469 2.51 15.95 19.75
C THR A 469 2.09 15.28 21.06
N ASN A 470 0.83 15.49 21.47
CA ASN A 470 0.29 14.95 22.72
C ASN A 470 -0.89 13.99 22.45
N PRO A 471 -0.65 12.68 22.34
CA PRO A 471 -1.69 11.68 22.12
C PRO A 471 -2.41 11.20 23.40
N SER A 472 -2.45 12.02 24.47
CA SER A 472 -3.16 11.65 25.70
C SER A 472 -4.68 11.69 25.53
N PRO A 473 -5.46 10.88 26.29
CA PRO A 473 -6.93 10.95 26.28
C PRO A 473 -7.50 12.32 26.67
N ALA A 474 -6.73 13.17 27.36
CA ALA A 474 -7.13 14.53 27.70
C ALA A 474 -6.97 15.51 26.52
N ASN A 475 -6.00 15.25 25.62
CA ASN A 475 -5.77 16.07 24.44
C ASN A 475 -6.54 15.56 23.22
N PHE A 476 -6.50 14.25 22.94
CA PHE A 476 -7.28 13.63 21.87
C PHE A 476 -8.74 13.55 22.29
N THR A 477 -9.45 14.66 22.07
CA THR A 477 -10.88 14.82 22.29
C THR A 477 -11.48 15.58 21.12
N GLU A 478 -12.76 15.35 20.84
CA GLU A 478 -13.46 16.08 19.75
C GLU A 478 -13.45 17.60 19.98
N GLY A 479 -13.46 18.06 21.24
CA GLY A 479 -13.39 19.49 21.58
C GLY A 479 -12.08 20.16 21.17
N ASN A 480 -10.99 19.40 21.04
CA ASN A 480 -9.68 19.90 20.63
C ASN A 480 -9.43 19.78 19.13
N ALA A 481 -10.46 19.50 18.32
CA ALA A 481 -10.31 19.39 16.86
C ALA A 481 -9.58 20.57 16.20
N PRO A 482 -9.82 21.85 16.59
CA PRO A 482 -9.12 22.98 15.97
C PRO A 482 -7.62 23.05 16.23
N SER A 483 -7.12 22.43 17.31
CA SER A 483 -5.68 22.37 17.61
C SER A 483 -5.02 21.11 17.06
N ILE A 484 -5.78 20.03 16.88
CA ILE A 484 -5.28 18.77 16.32
C ILE A 484 -5.22 18.84 14.80
N VAL A 485 -6.27 19.29 14.11
CA VAL A 485 -6.31 19.37 12.65
C VAL A 485 -5.82 20.73 12.20
N LEU A 486 -4.57 20.76 11.72
CA LEU A 486 -3.88 21.98 11.33
C LEU A 486 -4.39 22.54 10.01
N GLY A 487 -4.79 21.67 9.09
CA GLY A 487 -5.31 22.13 7.79
C GLY A 487 -5.53 21.01 6.80
N GLU A 488 -6.31 21.35 5.79
CA GLU A 488 -6.49 20.56 4.58
C GLU A 488 -6.54 21.48 3.37
N TRP A 489 -5.82 21.08 2.32
CA TRP A 489 -5.68 21.83 1.10
C TRP A 489 -6.05 20.96 -0.09
N THR A 490 -6.93 21.49 -0.94
CA THR A 490 -7.46 20.85 -2.14
C THR A 490 -7.13 21.73 -3.35
N PRO A 491 -7.38 21.30 -4.61
CA PRO A 491 -7.13 22.14 -5.78
C PRO A 491 -7.80 23.52 -5.74
N THR A 492 -8.92 23.66 -5.01
CA THR A 492 -9.66 24.92 -4.91
C THR A 492 -9.23 25.81 -3.75
N SER A 493 -8.62 25.26 -2.69
CA SER A 493 -8.20 26.03 -1.51
C SER A 493 -6.69 26.28 -1.44
N LEU A 494 -5.88 25.51 -2.19
CA LEU A 494 -4.42 25.62 -2.17
C LEU A 494 -3.97 26.84 -2.99
N VAL A 495 -3.27 27.76 -2.31
CA VAL A 495 -2.67 28.96 -2.91
C VAL A 495 -1.18 28.99 -2.62
N CYS A 496 -0.37 29.28 -3.65
CA CYS A 496 1.07 29.36 -3.54
C CYS A 496 1.55 30.81 -3.62
N ALA A 497 2.64 31.10 -2.93
CA ALA A 497 3.28 32.41 -2.94
C ALA A 497 3.94 32.73 -4.29
N ASN A 498 4.45 31.71 -5.00
CA ASN A 498 5.25 31.89 -6.22
C ASN A 498 4.50 31.61 -7.54
N VAL A 499 3.37 30.89 -7.50
CA VAL A 499 2.61 30.48 -8.69
C VAL A 499 1.12 30.72 -8.48
N ALA A 500 0.53 31.56 -9.32
CA ALA A 500 -0.92 31.77 -9.33
C ALA A 500 -1.66 30.50 -9.77
N ASN A 501 -2.81 30.22 -9.16
CA ASN A 501 -3.63 29.02 -9.42
C ASN A 501 -2.85 27.70 -9.30
N CYS A 502 -1.83 27.65 -8.44
CA CYS A 502 -1.02 26.45 -8.30
C CYS A 502 -1.84 25.22 -7.87
N GLY A 503 -2.99 25.40 -7.19
CA GLY A 503 -3.90 24.31 -6.85
C GLY A 503 -4.32 23.43 -8.04
N ASN A 504 -4.34 23.96 -9.27
CA ASN A 504 -4.58 23.15 -10.48
C ASN A 504 -3.50 22.09 -10.76
N ASN A 505 -2.31 22.26 -10.18
CA ASN A 505 -1.22 21.29 -10.26
C ASN A 505 -1.30 20.23 -9.16
N LEU A 506 -2.17 20.40 -8.14
CA LEU A 506 -2.42 19.35 -7.15
C LEU A 506 -3.29 18.26 -7.79
N GLY A 507 -2.72 17.07 -7.92
CA GLY A 507 -3.42 15.87 -8.34
C GLY A 507 -3.71 14.93 -7.17
N ASN A 508 -4.06 13.70 -7.49
CA ASN A 508 -4.10 12.56 -6.57
C ASN A 508 -2.76 12.45 -5.84
N THR A 509 -2.76 12.76 -4.54
CA THR A 509 -1.55 12.91 -3.73
C THR A 509 -1.03 11.55 -3.29
N TYR A 510 -0.26 10.92 -4.17
CA TYR A 510 0.57 9.76 -3.83
C TYR A 510 1.83 10.20 -3.09
N GLY A 511 2.54 9.20 -2.58
CA GLY A 511 3.80 9.40 -1.88
C GLY A 511 3.64 9.82 -0.43
N THR A 512 4.76 9.78 0.29
CA THR A 512 4.80 10.12 1.71
C THR A 512 5.41 11.51 1.87
N PRO A 513 4.66 12.50 2.37
CA PRO A 513 5.20 13.83 2.68
C PRO A 513 6.38 13.75 3.65
N THR A 514 7.37 14.60 3.46
CA THR A 514 8.55 14.65 4.33
C THR A 514 8.61 15.99 5.07
N LEU A 515 8.88 15.96 6.37
CA LEU A 515 9.02 17.18 7.18
C LEU A 515 10.50 17.46 7.45
N ARG A 516 10.99 18.61 6.98
CA ARG A 516 12.42 18.96 7.01
C ARG A 516 12.66 20.45 7.21
N ARG A 517 13.83 20.78 7.74
CA ARG A 517 14.34 22.15 7.89
C ARG A 517 14.95 22.64 6.57
N LEU A 518 14.73 23.90 6.22
CA LEU A 518 15.24 24.56 5.00
C LEU A 518 16.17 25.73 5.35
N HIS A 519 16.95 26.20 4.38
CA HIS A 519 17.93 27.29 4.57
C HIS A 519 17.30 28.68 4.86
N ASP A 520 16.00 28.85 4.61
CA ASP A 520 15.26 30.10 4.92
C ASP A 520 14.96 30.29 6.41
N GLY A 521 15.36 29.35 7.26
CA GLY A 521 15.06 29.39 8.70
C GLY A 521 13.81 28.60 9.10
N LYS A 522 13.10 28.00 8.16
CA LYS A 522 11.77 27.40 8.39
C LYS A 522 11.78 25.88 8.27
N TRP A 523 10.89 25.26 9.04
CA TRP A 523 10.49 23.87 8.79
C TRP A 523 9.48 23.82 7.65
N ALA A 524 9.46 22.73 6.88
CA ALA A 524 8.54 22.57 5.77
C ALA A 524 8.08 21.13 5.60
N ALA A 525 6.86 20.95 5.10
CA ALA A 525 6.42 19.69 4.50
C ALA A 525 6.69 19.73 2.99
N ILE A 526 7.38 18.71 2.47
CA ILE A 526 7.79 18.59 1.06
C ILE A 526 7.18 17.33 0.47
N PHE A 527 6.48 17.46 -0.66
CA PHE A 527 5.76 16.37 -1.29
C PHE A 527 5.60 16.57 -2.81
N GLY A 528 5.39 15.48 -3.53
CA GLY A 528 5.10 15.51 -4.96
C GLY A 528 3.71 16.06 -5.25
N ASN A 529 3.50 16.65 -6.42
CA ASN A 529 2.20 17.21 -6.79
C ASN A 529 1.10 16.16 -7.00
N GLY A 530 1.47 14.89 -7.08
CA GLY A 530 0.56 13.79 -7.33
C GLY A 530 0.30 13.57 -8.83
N LEU A 531 -0.55 12.59 -9.14
CA LEU A 531 -0.92 12.24 -10.52
C LEU A 531 -2.32 12.77 -10.83
N LYS A 532 -2.73 12.80 -12.11
CA LYS A 532 -4.08 13.23 -12.52
C LYS A 532 -4.42 14.67 -12.08
N SER A 533 -3.41 15.55 -12.00
CA SER A 533 -3.62 16.99 -11.78
C SER A 533 -4.38 17.62 -12.96
N ALA A 534 -5.14 18.69 -12.71
CA ALA A 534 -5.92 19.35 -13.75
C ALA A 534 -5.04 19.96 -14.86
N SER A 535 -3.84 20.43 -14.50
CA SER A 535 -2.85 20.92 -15.47
C SER A 535 -2.10 19.81 -16.20
N GLY A 536 -2.05 18.60 -15.63
CA GLY A 536 -1.21 17.50 -16.10
C GLY A 536 0.30 17.76 -15.95
N ASP A 537 0.70 18.81 -15.23
CA ASP A 537 2.11 19.14 -14.95
C ASP A 537 2.69 18.22 -13.86
N ALA A 538 4.01 18.06 -13.86
CA ALA A 538 4.79 17.44 -12.79
C ALA A 538 5.56 18.49 -11.99
N GLY A 539 5.59 18.36 -10.67
CA GLY A 539 6.33 19.28 -9.80
C GLY A 539 6.30 18.86 -8.34
N ILE A 540 6.92 19.67 -7.48
CA ILE A 540 6.87 19.47 -6.02
C ILE A 540 6.22 20.67 -5.34
N TYR A 541 5.59 20.40 -4.21
CA TYR A 541 5.15 21.41 -3.26
C TYR A 541 6.11 21.48 -2.07
N VAL A 542 6.36 22.70 -1.61
CA VAL A 542 7.05 23.01 -0.37
C VAL A 542 6.13 23.87 0.49
N MET A 543 5.62 23.32 1.59
CA MET A 543 4.79 24.01 2.56
C MET A 543 5.65 24.42 3.76
N THR A 544 6.16 25.65 3.74
CA THR A 544 6.94 26.23 4.85
C THR A 544 6.04 26.55 6.05
N ILE A 545 6.61 26.49 7.24
CA ILE A 545 5.98 26.74 8.54
C ILE A 545 6.70 27.92 9.17
N ASP A 546 5.98 29.01 9.40
CA ASP A 546 6.54 30.19 10.05
C ASP A 546 6.99 29.85 11.48
N PRO A 547 8.26 30.10 11.84
CA PRO A 547 8.83 29.66 13.12
C PRO A 547 8.25 30.41 14.32
N SER A 548 7.55 31.53 14.13
CA SER A 548 6.94 32.30 15.23
C SER A 548 5.47 31.93 15.44
N THR A 549 4.73 31.72 14.35
CA THR A 549 3.27 31.63 14.36
C THR A 549 2.73 30.25 13.96
N GLY A 550 3.55 29.39 13.34
CA GLY A 550 3.09 28.13 12.74
C GLY A 550 2.22 28.35 11.49
N ALA A 551 2.25 29.54 10.87
CA ALA A 551 1.52 29.81 9.64
C ALA A 551 2.14 29.03 8.46
N ARG A 552 1.28 28.44 7.60
CA ARG A 552 1.70 27.61 6.47
C ARG A 552 1.72 28.43 5.18
N THR A 553 2.81 28.39 4.42
CA THR A 553 2.92 29.01 3.10
C THR A 553 3.41 28.01 2.07
N PHE A 554 2.65 27.85 0.98
CA PHE A 554 2.97 26.92 -0.11
C PHE A 554 3.80 27.58 -1.21
N TYR A 555 4.70 26.80 -1.76
CA TYR A 555 5.44 27.08 -2.98
C TYR A 555 5.30 25.87 -3.91
N TYR A 556 5.15 26.12 -5.21
CA TYR A 556 5.10 25.08 -6.24
C TYR A 556 6.26 25.23 -7.21
N PHE A 557 7.03 24.16 -7.41
CA PHE A 557 8.15 24.13 -8.35
C PHE A 557 7.83 23.17 -9.48
N SER A 558 7.48 23.76 -10.63
CA SER A 558 7.11 23.05 -11.84
C SER A 558 8.33 22.50 -12.57
N THR A 559 8.23 21.28 -13.10
CA THR A 559 9.18 20.73 -14.08
C THR A 559 8.89 21.26 -15.49
N SER A 560 7.73 21.90 -15.69
CA SER A 560 7.20 22.31 -16.99
C SER A 560 7.10 21.14 -17.97
N THR A 561 6.75 19.96 -17.45
CA THR A 561 6.56 18.74 -18.25
C THR A 561 5.19 18.12 -17.99
N GLY A 562 4.62 17.57 -19.06
CA GLY A 562 3.25 17.07 -19.05
C GLY A 562 2.24 18.13 -19.52
N SER A 563 1.01 17.68 -19.71
CA SER A 563 -0.14 18.50 -20.11
C SER A 563 -1.43 17.72 -19.84
N PRO A 564 -2.63 18.32 -19.91
CA PRO A 564 -3.86 17.57 -19.73
C PRO A 564 -4.04 16.43 -20.76
N ALA A 565 -3.43 16.55 -21.94
CA ALA A 565 -3.48 15.53 -22.99
C ALA A 565 -2.39 14.44 -22.86
N ASN A 566 -1.32 14.72 -22.12
CA ASN A 566 -0.24 13.79 -21.82
C ASN A 566 0.19 14.03 -20.36
N PRO A 567 -0.62 13.55 -19.40
CA PRO A 567 -0.46 13.90 -18.00
C PRO A 567 0.84 13.35 -17.44
N ASN A 568 1.50 14.17 -16.63
CA ASN A 568 2.64 13.80 -15.82
C ASN A 568 2.30 13.99 -14.33
N GLY A 569 3.24 13.68 -13.45
CA GLY A 569 3.13 13.92 -12.02
C GLY A 569 4.30 13.31 -11.25
N ILE A 570 4.59 13.88 -10.09
CA ILE A 570 5.59 13.37 -9.14
C ILE A 570 4.84 12.79 -7.94
N ALA A 571 5.12 11.52 -7.62
CA ALA A 571 4.60 10.86 -6.42
C ALA A 571 5.45 11.19 -5.19
N TYR A 572 6.74 10.85 -5.22
CA TYR A 572 7.66 11.03 -4.09
C TYR A 572 8.67 12.15 -4.35
N ALA A 573 8.89 12.98 -3.33
CA ALA A 573 9.97 13.96 -3.29
C ALA A 573 10.93 13.59 -2.16
N THR A 574 12.23 13.51 -2.45
CA THR A 574 13.28 13.15 -1.49
C THR A 574 14.17 14.36 -1.19
N PRO A 575 13.99 15.02 -0.04
CA PRO A 575 14.95 15.98 0.49
C PRO A 575 16.27 15.31 0.87
N VAL A 576 17.39 15.97 0.55
CA VAL A 576 18.75 15.50 0.77
C VAL A 576 19.55 16.56 1.51
N ASP A 577 20.34 16.11 2.49
CA ASP A 577 21.40 16.91 3.11
C ASP A 577 22.75 16.31 2.74
N LEU A 578 23.56 17.16 2.16
CA LEU A 578 24.83 16.87 1.58
C LEU A 578 25.99 17.14 2.54
N ASP A 579 25.82 17.88 3.64
CA ASP A 579 26.90 18.13 4.60
C ASP A 579 26.65 17.65 6.04
N GLY A 580 25.45 17.20 6.38
CA GLY A 580 25.12 16.61 7.68
C GLY A 580 24.81 17.65 8.76
N ASP A 581 24.17 18.77 8.41
CA ASP A 581 23.75 19.82 9.34
C ASP A 581 22.26 19.81 9.69
N HIS A 582 21.47 18.88 9.13
CA HIS A 582 20.02 18.76 9.36
C HIS A 582 19.15 19.71 8.55
N ILE A 583 19.72 20.40 7.56
CA ILE A 583 19.03 21.31 6.65
C ILE A 583 19.01 20.72 5.23
N THR A 584 17.91 20.92 4.50
CA THR A 584 17.76 20.39 3.14
C THR A 584 18.44 21.29 2.12
N ASP A 585 19.36 20.70 1.36
CA ASP A 585 20.06 21.38 0.26
C ASP A 585 19.30 21.20 -1.06
N TYR A 586 19.08 19.95 -1.45
CA TYR A 586 18.46 19.55 -2.70
C TYR A 586 17.27 18.61 -2.46
N VAL A 587 16.32 18.63 -3.39
CA VAL A 587 15.23 17.65 -3.44
C VAL A 587 15.32 16.89 -4.76
N TYR A 588 15.33 15.57 -4.71
CA TYR A 588 15.30 14.71 -5.89
C TYR A 588 13.93 14.04 -6.03
N ALA A 589 13.45 13.92 -7.27
CA ALA A 589 12.15 13.31 -7.53
C ALA A 589 12.11 12.69 -8.93
N GLY A 590 11.41 11.56 -9.06
CA GLY A 590 11.08 10.96 -10.35
C GLY A 590 9.64 11.29 -10.77
N ASP A 591 9.41 11.37 -12.07
CA ASP A 591 8.06 11.54 -12.63
C ASP A 591 7.59 10.31 -13.44
N ILE A 592 6.29 10.27 -13.74
CA ILE A 592 5.68 9.14 -14.46
C ILE A 592 6.02 9.09 -15.95
N LEU A 593 6.70 10.10 -16.49
CA LEU A 593 7.27 10.09 -17.84
C LEU A 593 8.75 9.64 -17.85
N GLY A 594 9.30 9.23 -16.71
CA GLY A 594 10.62 8.65 -16.60
C GLY A 594 11.75 9.67 -16.50
N ASN A 595 11.47 10.89 -16.09
CA ASN A 595 12.50 11.90 -15.83
C ASN A 595 12.86 11.93 -14.34
N LEU A 596 14.15 11.99 -14.05
CA LEU A 596 14.69 12.24 -12.71
C LEU A 596 15.09 13.71 -12.59
N TRP A 597 14.55 14.39 -11.58
CA TRP A 597 14.71 15.83 -11.37
C TRP A 597 15.48 16.15 -10.10
N ARG A 598 16.10 17.33 -10.09
CA ARG A 598 16.72 17.96 -8.93
C ARG A 598 16.17 19.37 -8.75
N PHE A 599 15.75 19.70 -7.53
CA PHE A 599 15.31 21.02 -7.13
C PHE A 599 16.33 21.60 -6.14
N ASP A 600 16.72 22.85 -6.36
CA ASP A 600 17.69 23.60 -5.57
C ASP A 600 16.97 24.43 -4.50
N LEU A 601 17.20 24.08 -3.24
CA LEU A 601 16.65 24.76 -2.06
C LEU A 601 17.77 25.38 -1.18
N THR A 602 19.00 25.47 -1.70
CA THR A 602 20.19 25.93 -0.94
C THR A 602 20.15 27.41 -0.54
N SER A 603 19.31 28.21 -1.20
CA SER A 603 19.15 29.63 -0.90
C SER A 603 18.34 29.86 0.38
N ALA A 604 18.79 30.80 1.22
CA ALA A 604 18.02 31.30 2.36
C ALA A 604 16.82 32.19 1.96
N MET A 605 16.71 32.56 0.67
CA MET A 605 15.59 33.31 0.11
C MET A 605 14.73 32.39 -0.74
N GLU A 606 13.44 32.25 -0.40
CA GLU A 606 12.51 31.32 -1.05
C GLU A 606 12.29 31.66 -2.54
N ALA A 607 12.43 32.95 -2.89
CA ALA A 607 12.30 33.43 -4.27
C ALA A 607 13.41 32.90 -5.22
N ASN A 608 14.50 32.37 -4.67
CA ASN A 608 15.61 31.81 -5.45
C ASN A 608 15.61 30.28 -5.46
N TRP A 609 14.68 29.62 -4.77
CA TRP A 609 14.48 28.19 -4.93
C TRP A 609 14.01 27.89 -6.35
N ALA A 610 14.53 26.83 -6.97
CA ALA A 610 14.24 26.56 -8.38
C ALA A 610 14.45 25.09 -8.74
N LEU A 611 13.81 24.65 -9.83
CA LEU A 611 14.23 23.44 -10.54
C LEU A 611 15.61 23.68 -11.17
N THR A 612 16.54 22.74 -11.04
CA THR A 612 17.79 22.84 -11.81
C THR A 612 17.51 22.62 -13.30
N PRO A 613 18.14 23.36 -14.23
CA PRO A 613 17.79 23.27 -15.64
C PRO A 613 17.93 21.85 -16.22
N GLY A 614 16.82 21.27 -16.66
CA GLY A 614 16.76 19.93 -17.25
C GLY A 614 16.74 18.78 -16.23
N PRO A 615 16.37 17.56 -16.65
CA PRO A 615 16.45 16.40 -15.78
C PRO A 615 17.90 15.95 -15.58
N VAL A 616 18.17 15.29 -14.46
CA VAL A 616 19.46 14.62 -14.20
C VAL A 616 19.59 13.38 -15.09
N PHE A 617 18.50 12.65 -15.29
CA PHE A 617 18.45 11.43 -16.08
C PHE A 617 17.08 11.20 -16.72
N LYS A 618 17.06 10.50 -17.86
CA LYS A 618 15.84 9.98 -18.48
C LYS A 618 15.91 8.46 -18.63
N THR A 619 14.89 7.76 -18.15
CA THR A 619 14.80 6.30 -18.26
C THR A 619 14.62 5.86 -19.71
N GLN A 620 14.99 4.62 -20.00
CA GLN A 620 14.81 4.05 -21.33
C GLN A 620 13.32 4.01 -21.67
N GLY A 621 12.93 4.56 -22.82
CA GLY A 621 11.55 4.51 -23.30
C GLY A 621 10.52 5.22 -22.41
N GLY A 622 10.96 6.08 -21.46
CA GLY A 622 10.07 6.78 -20.54
C GLY A 622 9.40 5.87 -19.52
N GLN A 623 10.12 4.84 -19.04
CA GLN A 623 9.66 4.01 -17.91
C GLN A 623 9.29 4.89 -16.70
N PRO A 624 8.06 4.78 -16.15
CA PRO A 624 7.60 5.61 -15.04
C PRO A 624 8.43 5.44 -13.77
N ILE A 625 8.68 6.52 -13.04
CA ILE A 625 9.28 6.48 -11.72
C ILE A 625 8.20 6.82 -10.69
N THR A 626 7.68 5.80 -10.00
CA THR A 626 6.64 5.95 -8.96
C THR A 626 7.16 5.73 -7.54
N THR A 627 8.48 5.54 -7.37
CA THR A 627 9.13 5.32 -6.08
C THR A 627 9.92 6.55 -5.62
N ALA A 628 10.22 6.60 -4.33
CA ALA A 628 11.17 7.55 -3.77
C ALA A 628 12.58 7.31 -4.32
N ILE A 629 13.30 8.40 -4.60
CA ILE A 629 14.70 8.35 -4.98
C ILE A 629 15.53 8.18 -3.71
N VAL A 630 16.41 7.18 -3.67
CA VAL A 630 17.38 7.03 -2.58
C VAL A 630 18.67 7.73 -2.99
N ALA A 631 19.02 8.79 -2.26
CA ALA A 631 20.29 9.47 -2.40
C ALA A 631 21.34 8.89 -1.44
N ALA A 632 22.47 8.46 -1.99
CA ALA A 632 23.61 7.91 -1.28
C ALA A 632 24.89 8.57 -1.82
N SER A 633 25.94 8.69 -1.00
CA SER A 633 27.27 8.94 -1.50
C SER A 633 28.15 7.73 -1.39
N GLY A 634 29.13 7.60 -2.29
CA GLY A 634 30.18 6.60 -2.12
C GLY A 634 31.40 6.82 -3.01
N GLU A 635 32.51 6.23 -2.62
CA GLU A 635 33.76 6.32 -3.38
C GLU A 635 33.74 5.33 -4.57
N ALA A 636 33.96 5.83 -5.79
CA ALA A 636 34.09 4.97 -6.98
C ALA A 636 35.27 4.01 -6.89
N THR A 637 36.36 4.48 -6.28
CA THR A 637 37.56 3.72 -5.93
C THR A 637 38.07 4.23 -4.59
N ALA A 638 38.69 3.37 -3.80
CA ALA A 638 39.15 3.73 -2.46
C ALA A 638 40.06 4.98 -2.48
N GLY A 639 39.71 5.98 -1.66
CA GLY A 639 40.40 7.27 -1.57
C GLY A 639 39.99 8.30 -2.62
N ALA A 640 39.06 7.98 -3.52
CA ALA A 640 38.48 8.96 -4.45
C ALA A 640 37.47 9.87 -3.74
N THR A 641 37.21 11.04 -4.31
CA THR A 641 36.11 11.90 -3.85
C THR A 641 34.77 11.16 -4.00
N GLN A 642 33.89 11.29 -3.01
CA GLN A 642 32.59 10.61 -3.00
C GLN A 642 31.72 11.09 -4.16
N GLN A 643 31.09 10.17 -4.88
CA GLN A 643 30.05 10.42 -5.88
C GLN A 643 28.68 10.44 -5.22
N LEU A 644 27.77 11.30 -5.69
CA LEU A 644 26.37 11.31 -5.26
C LEU A 644 25.54 10.39 -6.18
N MET A 645 25.16 9.23 -5.68
CA MET A 645 24.35 8.23 -6.36
C MET A 645 22.86 8.41 -6.05
N LEU A 646 22.04 8.37 -7.10
CA LEU A 646 20.59 8.44 -7.08
C LEU A 646 20.04 7.08 -7.52
N LEU A 647 19.38 6.38 -6.61
CA LEU A 647 18.99 4.98 -6.76
C LEU A 647 17.47 4.87 -6.77
N PHE A 648 16.91 4.22 -7.79
CA PHE A 648 15.46 4.15 -7.97
C PHE A 648 15.06 3.02 -8.91
N GLY A 649 13.88 2.45 -8.71
CA GLY A 649 13.28 1.49 -9.61
C GLY A 649 12.15 2.11 -10.45
N THR A 650 11.87 1.50 -11.60
CA THR A 650 10.78 1.93 -12.48
C THR A 650 9.59 0.98 -12.44
N GLY A 651 8.42 1.55 -12.67
CA GLY A 651 7.16 0.83 -12.57
C GLY A 651 6.01 1.77 -12.27
N GLN A 652 4.80 1.28 -12.49
CA GLN A 652 3.58 1.95 -12.10
C GLN A 652 2.48 0.91 -11.92
N LYS A 653 1.74 0.99 -10.82
CA LYS A 653 0.49 0.27 -10.60
C LYS A 653 -0.59 1.31 -10.33
N PHE A 654 -1.60 1.36 -11.17
CA PHE A 654 -2.88 1.93 -10.77
C PHE A 654 -3.75 0.79 -10.30
N PRO A 655 -4.26 0.84 -9.06
CA PRO A 655 -5.03 -0.26 -8.51
C PRO A 655 -6.36 -0.40 -9.25
N GLN A 656 -6.92 -1.60 -9.20
CA GLN A 656 -8.26 -1.85 -9.75
C GLN A 656 -9.27 -0.99 -9.00
N SER A 657 -10.18 -0.37 -9.74
CA SER A 657 -11.37 0.28 -9.21
C SER A 657 -12.62 -0.30 -9.86
N ASN A 658 -13.79 0.09 -9.37
CA ASN A 658 -15.03 -0.27 -10.04
C ASN A 658 -15.17 0.29 -11.45
N ALA A 659 -14.47 1.38 -11.76
CA ALA A 659 -14.54 2.05 -13.04
C ALA A 659 -13.44 1.60 -14.00
N SER A 660 -12.37 0.95 -13.53
CA SER A 660 -11.20 0.63 -14.35
C SER A 660 -10.42 -0.58 -13.80
N PRO A 661 -9.92 -1.48 -14.67
CA PRO A 661 -9.05 -2.57 -14.25
C PRO A 661 -7.73 -2.03 -13.69
N ALA A 662 -7.01 -2.86 -12.93
CA ALA A 662 -5.63 -2.54 -12.58
C ALA A 662 -4.80 -2.37 -13.85
N THR A 663 -3.97 -1.33 -13.90
CA THR A 663 -3.08 -1.07 -15.04
C THR A 663 -1.64 -0.95 -14.59
N TYR A 664 -0.75 -1.49 -15.42
CA TYR A 664 0.67 -1.57 -15.14
C TYR A 664 1.47 -0.84 -16.22
N ALA A 665 2.70 -0.42 -15.90
CA ALA A 665 3.59 0.16 -16.91
C ALA A 665 3.86 -0.84 -18.05
N ALA A 666 3.91 -0.34 -19.29
CA ALA A 666 4.25 -1.16 -20.45
C ALA A 666 5.78 -1.30 -20.60
N GLY A 667 6.21 -2.38 -21.25
CA GLY A 667 7.63 -2.65 -21.50
C GLY A 667 8.39 -3.16 -20.27
N THR A 668 9.63 -3.58 -20.51
CA THR A 668 10.55 -4.03 -19.45
C THR A 668 10.84 -2.87 -18.50
N GLN A 669 10.76 -3.10 -17.20
CA GLN A 669 11.17 -2.13 -16.16
C GLN A 669 12.58 -2.43 -15.65
N SER A 670 13.17 -1.50 -14.92
CA SER A 670 14.60 -1.55 -14.56
C SER A 670 14.85 -0.95 -13.17
N LEU A 671 15.96 -1.37 -12.56
CA LEU A 671 16.56 -0.72 -11.40
C LEU A 671 17.77 0.10 -11.86
N TYR A 672 17.89 1.32 -11.33
CA TYR A 672 18.92 2.28 -11.73
C TYR A 672 19.75 2.77 -10.54
N GLY A 673 21.03 3.04 -10.79
CA GLY A 673 21.86 3.91 -9.98
C GLY A 673 22.56 4.93 -10.85
N VAL A 674 22.24 6.21 -10.65
CA VAL A 674 22.70 7.33 -11.47
C VAL A 674 23.56 8.27 -10.64
N TRP A 675 24.76 8.60 -11.12
CA TRP A 675 25.63 9.60 -10.50
C TRP A 675 25.20 11.01 -10.91
N ASP A 676 24.83 11.84 -9.93
CA ASP A 676 24.76 13.29 -10.10
C ASP A 676 26.18 13.86 -10.16
N TRP A 677 26.69 14.00 -11.39
CA TRP A 677 28.07 14.42 -11.67
C TRP A 677 28.25 15.93 -11.65
N ASN A 678 27.16 16.72 -11.66
CA ASN A 678 27.22 18.17 -11.73
C ASN A 678 27.07 18.77 -10.33
N MET A 679 28.09 18.53 -9.50
CA MET A 679 28.20 19.00 -8.11
C MET A 679 29.09 20.23 -7.95
N GLY A 680 29.54 20.84 -9.05
CA GLY A 680 30.35 22.06 -9.05
C GLY A 680 29.68 23.23 -8.31
N PRO A 681 28.38 23.52 -8.55
CA PRO A 681 27.65 24.54 -7.81
C PRO A 681 27.61 24.28 -6.30
N TRP A 682 27.26 23.07 -5.88
CA TRP A 682 27.31 22.66 -4.47
C TRP A 682 28.71 22.83 -3.87
N ASN A 683 29.74 22.34 -4.58
CA ASN A 683 31.12 22.45 -4.17
C ASN A 683 31.63 23.90 -4.12
N ALA A 684 30.93 24.88 -4.70
CA ALA A 684 31.26 26.29 -4.51
C ALA A 684 30.64 26.86 -3.22
N LEU A 685 29.52 26.29 -2.77
CA LEU A 685 28.78 26.70 -1.57
C LEU A 685 29.34 26.05 -0.30
N SER A 686 29.39 24.72 -0.24
CA SER A 686 29.73 23.99 0.99
C SER A 686 31.23 23.82 1.16
N ALA A 687 31.81 24.32 2.24
CA ALA A 687 33.20 24.05 2.59
C ALA A 687 33.39 22.72 3.34
N SER A 688 32.33 22.22 3.98
CA SER A 688 32.31 21.04 4.85
C SER A 688 32.20 19.70 4.11
N ALA A 689 31.51 19.68 2.97
CA ALA A 689 31.35 18.46 2.18
C ALA A 689 31.52 18.74 0.68
N LYS A 690 32.38 17.95 0.03
CA LYS A 690 32.62 18.03 -1.42
C LYS A 690 32.32 16.69 -2.06
N TYR A 691 31.70 16.74 -3.23
CA TYR A 691 31.39 15.58 -4.05
C TYR A 691 32.18 15.60 -5.36
N ALA A 692 32.40 14.43 -5.93
CA ALA A 692 33.01 14.29 -7.24
C ALA A 692 32.16 15.07 -8.26
N SER A 693 32.82 15.95 -9.02
CA SER A 693 32.18 16.77 -10.04
C SER A 693 33.00 16.79 -11.30
N LEU A 694 32.34 16.77 -12.45
CA LEU A 694 32.98 16.94 -13.76
C LEU A 694 32.55 18.26 -14.41
N THR A 695 33.39 18.77 -15.31
CA THR A 695 32.99 19.83 -16.24
C THR A 695 32.33 19.19 -17.47
N PRO A 696 31.42 19.88 -18.19
CA PRO A 696 30.77 19.30 -19.37
C PRO A 696 31.77 18.81 -20.44
N ALA A 697 32.88 19.53 -20.61
CA ALA A 697 33.95 19.12 -21.53
C ALA A 697 34.58 17.76 -21.16
N GLY A 698 34.52 17.35 -19.89
CA GLY A 698 35.01 16.07 -19.39
C GLY A 698 33.99 14.92 -19.42
N THR A 699 32.72 15.19 -19.75
CA THR A 699 31.65 14.17 -19.77
C THR A 699 31.31 13.65 -21.17
N GLY A 700 31.74 14.35 -22.23
CA GLY A 700 31.27 14.09 -23.59
C GLY A 700 29.84 14.60 -23.85
N LEU A 701 29.24 15.32 -22.90
CA LEU A 701 27.97 16.02 -23.04
C LEU A 701 28.21 17.48 -23.48
N MET A 702 27.26 18.08 -24.20
CA MET A 702 27.43 19.41 -24.80
C MET A 702 27.24 20.55 -23.79
N THR A 703 26.40 20.36 -22.76
CA THR A 703 26.10 21.40 -21.75
C THR A 703 26.02 20.86 -20.31
N PRO A 704 26.17 21.71 -19.26
CA PRO A 704 25.93 21.33 -17.86
C PRO A 704 24.49 20.86 -17.56
N ASN A 705 23.56 21.09 -18.49
CA ASN A 705 22.13 20.83 -18.35
C ASN A 705 21.69 19.60 -19.16
N ASP A 706 22.65 18.89 -19.77
CA ASP A 706 22.36 17.68 -20.52
C ASP A 706 22.10 16.53 -19.54
N TYR A 707 20.99 15.84 -19.75
CA TYR A 707 20.62 14.66 -18.98
C TYR A 707 21.42 13.45 -19.42
N THR A 708 21.67 12.54 -18.49
CA THR A 708 22.21 11.22 -18.81
C THR A 708 21.10 10.27 -19.25
N THR A 709 21.46 9.23 -20.02
CA THR A 709 20.56 8.15 -20.46
C THR A 709 21.23 6.81 -20.22
N ILE A 710 20.55 5.70 -20.50
CA ILE A 710 21.13 4.35 -20.38
C ILE A 710 22.41 4.15 -21.21
N ALA A 711 22.63 4.94 -22.28
CA ALA A 711 23.87 4.89 -23.07
C ALA A 711 25.09 5.34 -22.25
N ASN A 712 24.86 6.02 -21.14
CA ASN A 712 25.87 6.51 -20.21
C ASN A 712 26.02 5.61 -18.96
N LEU A 713 25.27 4.50 -18.86
CA LEU A 713 25.29 3.61 -17.69
C LEU A 713 25.88 2.25 -18.03
N GLN A 714 26.47 1.59 -17.03
CA GLN A 714 26.87 0.19 -17.13
C GLN A 714 25.68 -0.73 -16.90
N GLN A 715 25.38 -1.62 -17.86
CA GLN A 715 24.39 -2.66 -17.63
C GLN A 715 24.97 -3.78 -16.76
N GLN A 716 24.25 -4.17 -15.72
CA GLN A 716 24.42 -5.47 -15.06
C GLN A 716 23.42 -6.46 -15.68
N THR A 717 23.88 -7.66 -16.00
CA THR A 717 23.04 -8.67 -16.64
C THR A 717 22.46 -9.59 -15.58
N VAL A 718 21.15 -9.49 -15.36
CA VAL A 718 20.42 -10.36 -14.44
C VAL A 718 19.84 -11.54 -15.20
N THR A 719 20.10 -12.75 -14.71
CA THR A 719 19.55 -14.01 -15.23
C THR A 719 18.63 -14.66 -14.20
N VAL A 720 17.77 -15.58 -14.67
CA VAL A 720 16.92 -16.39 -13.79
C VAL A 720 17.53 -17.78 -13.66
N ASN A 721 17.82 -18.20 -12.44
CA ASN A 721 18.30 -19.56 -12.18
C ASN A 721 17.17 -20.57 -12.45
N ALA A 722 17.42 -21.54 -13.33
CA ALA A 722 16.38 -22.50 -13.73
C ALA A 722 15.92 -23.44 -12.60
N ALA A 723 16.78 -23.72 -11.63
CA ALA A 723 16.51 -24.62 -10.51
C ALA A 723 15.84 -23.91 -9.33
N THR A 724 16.32 -22.72 -8.98
CA THR A 724 15.85 -21.98 -7.79
C THR A 724 14.81 -20.91 -8.10
N GLN A 725 14.73 -20.45 -9.35
CA GLN A 725 13.97 -19.26 -9.80
C GLN A 725 14.50 -17.92 -9.26
N ASP A 726 15.63 -17.94 -8.56
CA ASP A 726 16.30 -16.73 -8.07
C ASP A 726 16.83 -15.86 -9.20
N ARG A 727 17.08 -14.60 -8.88
CA ARG A 727 17.68 -13.60 -9.75
C ARG A 727 19.16 -13.56 -9.48
N GLU A 728 19.98 -13.74 -10.51
CA GLU A 728 21.43 -13.86 -10.38
C GLU A 728 22.17 -12.84 -11.25
N ILE A 729 23.34 -12.41 -10.79
CA ILE A 729 24.38 -11.81 -11.64
C ILE A 729 25.58 -12.77 -11.62
N LEU A 730 25.77 -13.51 -12.71
CA LEU A 730 26.84 -14.51 -12.84
C LEU A 730 28.24 -13.88 -12.94
N ALA A 731 28.33 -12.65 -13.44
CA ALA A 731 29.57 -11.91 -13.57
C ALA A 731 29.31 -10.41 -13.42
N ASN A 732 29.91 -9.81 -12.40
CA ASN A 732 29.81 -8.38 -12.15
C ASN A 732 30.51 -7.59 -13.26
N ALA A 733 29.75 -6.79 -14.00
CA ALA A 733 30.32 -5.85 -14.96
C ALA A 733 30.98 -4.69 -14.20
N ASN A 734 32.20 -4.32 -14.59
CA ASN A 734 32.89 -3.19 -13.99
C ASN A 734 32.29 -1.86 -14.48
N VAL A 735 31.99 -0.94 -13.56
CA VAL A 735 31.57 0.42 -13.91
C VAL A 735 32.81 1.27 -14.21
N CYS A 736 32.95 1.68 -15.46
CA CYS A 736 34.00 2.56 -15.96
C CYS A 736 33.66 4.03 -15.72
N TRP A 737 33.74 4.45 -14.46
CA TRP A 737 33.39 5.79 -14.01
C TRP A 737 34.09 6.91 -14.80
N ALA A 738 33.29 7.87 -15.25
CA ALA A 738 33.78 9.07 -15.91
C ALA A 738 34.83 9.80 -15.05
N GLY A 739 35.92 10.25 -15.68
CA GLY A 739 37.03 10.94 -15.00
C GLY A 739 38.03 10.04 -14.28
N THR A 740 37.91 8.70 -14.34
CA THR A 740 38.88 7.77 -13.77
C THR A 740 39.82 7.19 -14.83
N HIS A 741 41.09 6.95 -14.46
CA HIS A 741 42.10 6.32 -15.33
C HIS A 741 42.17 4.81 -15.04
N GLY A 742 41.69 3.96 -15.95
CA GLY A 742 41.75 2.51 -15.76
C GLY A 742 40.93 1.68 -16.74
N CYS A 743 39.93 2.26 -17.38
CA CYS A 743 39.17 1.59 -18.44
C CYS A 743 39.78 1.89 -19.82
N GLY A 744 40.34 0.86 -20.47
CA GLY A 744 40.86 1.00 -21.82
C GLY A 744 39.74 1.31 -22.81
N GLY A 745 39.71 2.52 -23.37
CA GLY A 745 38.92 2.90 -24.55
C GLY A 745 37.38 2.88 -24.45
N GLY A 746 36.80 2.57 -23.28
CA GLY A 746 35.35 2.57 -23.07
C GLY A 746 34.75 3.97 -22.91
N ALA A 747 33.45 4.11 -23.18
CA ALA A 747 32.70 5.34 -22.93
C ALA A 747 32.62 5.64 -21.42
N ALA A 748 32.77 6.91 -21.05
CA ALA A 748 32.67 7.38 -19.68
C ALA A 748 31.27 7.06 -19.09
N GLN A 749 31.22 6.33 -17.97
CA GLN A 749 29.96 5.92 -17.34
C GLN A 749 29.62 6.75 -16.11
N PHE A 750 28.32 6.93 -15.90
CA PHE A 750 27.72 7.76 -14.87
C PHE A 750 26.79 6.95 -13.97
N GLY A 751 27.06 5.65 -13.82
CA GLY A 751 26.27 4.77 -13.00
C GLY A 751 26.00 3.42 -13.66
N TRP A 752 24.92 2.78 -13.25
CA TRP A 752 24.57 1.42 -13.61
C TRP A 752 23.06 1.22 -13.72
N TYR A 753 22.65 0.15 -14.39
CA TYR A 753 21.27 -0.31 -14.41
C TYR A 753 21.19 -1.83 -14.63
N PHE A 754 20.06 -2.43 -14.29
CA PHE A 754 19.67 -3.72 -14.85
C PHE A 754 18.19 -3.77 -15.14
N ASN A 755 17.83 -4.61 -16.12
CA ASN A 755 16.45 -4.88 -16.47
C ASN A 755 15.89 -5.99 -15.59
N LEU A 756 14.66 -5.83 -15.13
CA LEU A 756 13.93 -6.87 -14.42
C LEU A 756 13.60 -7.99 -15.40
N PRO A 757 13.95 -9.27 -15.11
CA PRO A 757 13.81 -10.34 -16.08
C PRO A 757 12.40 -10.94 -16.11
N GLY A 758 11.55 -10.68 -15.11
CA GLY A 758 10.17 -11.15 -15.07
C GLY A 758 9.27 -10.44 -16.07
N ALA A 759 8.26 -11.16 -16.58
CA ALA A 759 7.26 -10.60 -17.47
C ALA A 759 6.38 -9.60 -16.72
N GLN A 760 6.35 -8.35 -17.19
CA GLN A 760 5.66 -7.23 -16.52
C GLN A 760 6.15 -6.97 -15.08
N GLU A 761 7.32 -7.49 -14.70
CA GLU A 761 7.93 -7.21 -13.39
C GLU A 761 8.26 -5.72 -13.27
N GLN A 762 7.91 -5.09 -12.14
CA GLN A 762 8.04 -3.65 -11.91
C GLN A 762 8.47 -3.35 -10.48
N ILE A 763 9.03 -2.17 -10.25
CA ILE A 763 9.32 -1.68 -8.90
C ILE A 763 8.40 -0.50 -8.62
N VAL A 764 7.43 -0.72 -7.73
CA VAL A 764 6.46 0.29 -7.26
C VAL A 764 6.58 0.55 -5.75
N TYR A 765 7.40 -0.24 -5.06
CA TYR A 765 7.72 -0.07 -3.64
C TYR A 765 9.02 0.69 -3.48
N ASN A 766 9.08 1.55 -2.46
CA ASN A 766 10.23 2.40 -2.23
C ASN A 766 11.49 1.57 -1.92
N PRO A 767 12.62 1.82 -2.61
CA PRO A 767 13.88 1.21 -2.27
C PRO A 767 14.42 1.73 -0.94
N GLU A 768 15.29 0.94 -0.30
CA GLU A 768 15.99 1.29 0.93
C GLU A 768 17.50 1.13 0.76
N LEU A 769 18.28 2.04 1.35
CA LEU A 769 19.73 1.90 1.46
C LEU A 769 20.11 1.31 2.81
N ILE A 770 20.80 0.16 2.79
CA ILE A 770 21.35 -0.49 3.96
C ILE A 770 22.86 -0.72 3.77
N ALA A 771 23.67 -0.02 4.58
CA ALA A 771 25.12 0.09 4.35
C ALA A 771 25.47 0.47 2.91
N GLN A 772 26.06 -0.46 2.15
CA GLN A 772 26.45 -0.25 0.76
C GLN A 772 25.44 -0.86 -0.23
N ALA A 773 24.34 -1.43 0.26
CA ALA A 773 23.35 -2.13 -0.55
C ALA A 773 22.09 -1.28 -0.74
N ILE A 774 21.53 -1.35 -1.94
CA ILE A 774 20.12 -1.01 -2.16
C ILE A 774 19.30 -2.29 -2.07
N THR A 775 18.26 -2.25 -1.24
CA THR A 775 17.26 -3.30 -1.09
C THR A 775 15.93 -2.79 -1.65
N VAL A 776 15.26 -3.59 -2.47
CA VAL A 776 13.99 -3.20 -3.08
C VAL A 776 13.15 -4.41 -3.45
N ASN A 777 11.84 -4.30 -3.27
CA ASN A 777 10.90 -5.33 -3.70
C ASN A 777 10.32 -4.97 -5.07
N SER A 778 10.29 -5.96 -5.96
CA SER A 778 9.53 -5.91 -7.19
C SER A 778 8.12 -6.47 -7.01
N LEU A 779 7.28 -6.15 -7.97
CA LEU A 779 5.95 -6.66 -8.19
C LEU A 779 5.93 -7.36 -9.55
N VAL A 780 5.48 -8.60 -9.58
CA VAL A 780 5.18 -9.36 -10.79
C VAL A 780 3.67 -9.59 -10.79
N PRO A 781 2.92 -8.84 -11.63
CA PRO A 781 1.48 -8.96 -11.69
C PRO A 781 1.07 -10.40 -11.99
N ALA A 782 0.04 -10.88 -11.30
CA ALA A 782 -0.57 -12.15 -11.61
C ALA A 782 -1.02 -12.15 -13.09
N VAL A 783 -0.51 -13.11 -13.87
CA VAL A 783 -1.02 -13.32 -15.22
C VAL A 783 -2.35 -14.05 -15.11
N TYR A 784 -3.42 -13.28 -14.92
CA TYR A 784 -4.78 -13.81 -14.99
C TYR A 784 -5.05 -14.33 -16.41
N SER A 785 -4.71 -15.59 -16.65
CA SER A 785 -5.22 -16.30 -17.80
C SER A 785 -6.72 -16.50 -17.56
N ARG A 786 -7.54 -15.85 -18.40
CA ARG A 786 -9.00 -15.94 -18.39
C ARG A 786 -9.52 -17.37 -18.63
N THR A 787 -8.62 -18.33 -18.88
CA THR A 787 -8.87 -19.77 -19.06
C THR A 787 -8.31 -20.65 -17.94
N ALA A 788 -7.53 -20.09 -16.99
CA ALA A 788 -6.99 -20.82 -15.86
C ALA A 788 -7.99 -20.79 -14.68
N CYS A 789 -8.46 -21.95 -14.28
CA CYS A 789 -9.33 -22.20 -13.13
C CYS A 789 -8.59 -21.99 -11.77
N THR A 790 -7.60 -21.10 -11.68
CA THR A 790 -6.76 -20.88 -10.50
C THR A 790 -6.68 -19.40 -10.16
N SER A 791 -6.95 -19.03 -8.91
CA SER A 791 -6.63 -17.70 -8.39
C SER A 791 -5.10 -17.54 -8.35
N LEU A 792 -4.56 -16.58 -9.08
CA LEU A 792 -3.14 -16.23 -9.05
C LEU A 792 -3.01 -14.91 -8.27
N SER A 793 -2.15 -14.89 -7.25
CA SER A 793 -1.76 -13.66 -6.55
C SER A 793 -0.60 -12.97 -7.27
N ASP A 794 -0.50 -11.65 -7.11
CA ASP A 794 0.71 -10.93 -7.48
C ASP A 794 1.89 -11.54 -6.70
N THR A 795 3.02 -11.78 -7.37
CA THR A 795 4.26 -12.23 -6.73
C THR A 795 5.30 -11.12 -6.77
N GLY A 796 6.49 -11.34 -6.24
CA GLY A 796 7.57 -10.35 -6.28
C GLY A 796 8.94 -10.96 -6.08
N PHE A 797 9.94 -10.09 -6.09
CA PHE A 797 11.31 -10.43 -5.73
C PHE A 797 11.90 -9.37 -4.82
N THR A 798 12.57 -9.77 -3.75
CA THR A 798 13.41 -8.86 -2.97
C THR A 798 14.81 -8.85 -3.53
N TYR A 799 15.22 -7.73 -4.11
CA TYR A 799 16.54 -7.50 -4.66
C TYR A 799 17.47 -6.88 -3.61
N VAL A 800 18.73 -7.31 -3.57
CA VAL A 800 19.81 -6.71 -2.77
C VAL A 800 21.06 -6.61 -3.63
N VAL A 801 21.45 -5.39 -4.01
CA VAL A 801 22.62 -5.13 -4.87
C VAL A 801 23.46 -3.96 -4.37
N SER A 802 24.70 -3.86 -4.83
CA SER A 802 25.58 -2.73 -4.52
C SER A 802 24.97 -1.40 -4.99
N ALA A 803 24.85 -0.44 -4.08
CA ALA A 803 24.40 0.92 -4.38
C ALA A 803 25.32 1.62 -5.38
N MET A 804 26.63 1.38 -5.29
CA MET A 804 27.59 2.03 -6.19
C MET A 804 27.61 1.39 -7.58
N THR A 805 27.46 0.07 -7.70
CA THR A 805 27.78 -0.64 -8.96
C THR A 805 26.67 -1.50 -9.53
N GLY A 806 25.58 -1.72 -8.78
CA GLY A 806 24.50 -2.66 -9.15
C GLY A 806 24.94 -4.13 -9.13
N ALA A 807 26.17 -4.39 -8.71
CA ALA A 807 26.78 -5.70 -8.68
C ALA A 807 26.21 -6.58 -7.56
N ALA A 808 26.34 -7.90 -7.73
CA ALA A 808 26.08 -8.86 -6.67
C ALA A 808 27.07 -8.73 -5.51
N PHE A 809 26.58 -8.88 -4.29
CA PHE A 809 27.41 -9.20 -3.13
C PHE A 809 27.67 -10.71 -3.09
N ASN A 810 28.75 -11.12 -2.43
CA ASN A 810 29.00 -12.54 -2.20
C ASN A 810 28.05 -13.07 -1.14
N GLU A 811 27.25 -14.10 -1.48
CA GLU A 811 26.45 -14.86 -0.51
C GLU A 811 25.45 -13.99 0.29
N VAL A 812 24.81 -13.00 -0.36
CA VAL A 812 24.05 -11.93 0.32
C VAL A 812 22.89 -12.41 1.19
N PHE A 813 22.27 -13.55 0.87
CA PHE A 813 21.15 -14.14 1.61
C PHE A 813 21.57 -15.26 2.58
N LEU A 814 22.87 -15.41 2.84
CA LEU A 814 23.41 -16.28 3.89
C LEU A 814 23.66 -15.49 5.18
N PRO A 815 23.40 -16.03 6.37
CA PRO A 815 23.78 -15.38 7.63
C PRO A 815 25.31 -15.40 7.82
N PRO A 816 25.94 -14.31 8.30
CA PRO A 816 27.39 -14.25 8.51
C PRO A 816 27.82 -15.18 9.67
N SER A 817 28.48 -16.29 9.31
CA SER A 817 29.37 -17.21 10.05
C SER A 817 29.17 -17.60 11.54
N GLU A 818 28.18 -17.08 12.27
CA GLU A 818 27.91 -17.43 13.69
C GLU A 818 26.65 -18.29 13.87
N ALA A 819 25.92 -18.59 12.79
CA ALA A 819 24.64 -19.33 12.83
C ALA A 819 24.65 -20.62 11.99
N GLN A 820 25.76 -21.37 11.92
CA GLN A 820 25.74 -22.74 11.37
C GLN A 820 25.42 -23.72 12.51
N THR A 821 24.36 -24.54 12.42
CA THR A 821 24.47 -25.87 11.77
C THR A 821 23.15 -26.43 11.19
N SER A 822 22.13 -25.61 10.86
CA SER A 822 20.88 -26.16 10.30
C SER A 822 20.23 -25.39 9.15
N LEU A 823 20.96 -24.54 8.42
CA LEU A 823 20.50 -24.20 7.07
C LEU A 823 20.57 -25.48 6.24
N GLY A 824 19.39 -26.03 5.93
CA GLY A 824 19.26 -27.26 5.16
C GLY A 824 20.03 -27.16 3.83
N THR A 825 20.32 -28.30 3.23
CA THR A 825 20.96 -28.43 1.90
C THR A 825 20.09 -27.90 0.75
N ASP A 826 19.22 -26.93 1.00
CA ASP A 826 18.34 -26.32 0.01
C ASP A 826 19.16 -25.31 -0.81
N PRO A 827 19.41 -25.60 -2.11
CA PRO A 827 20.31 -24.82 -2.94
C PRO A 827 19.86 -23.36 -3.14
N ARG A 828 18.59 -23.03 -2.85
CA ARG A 828 18.04 -21.65 -2.90
C ARG A 828 18.67 -20.70 -1.89
N TYR A 829 19.25 -21.22 -0.81
CA TYR A 829 19.84 -20.41 0.26
C TYR A 829 21.36 -20.43 0.24
N THR A 830 21.98 -21.28 -0.59
CA THR A 830 23.43 -21.41 -0.70
C THR A 830 23.98 -20.85 -2.01
N ASP A 831 23.13 -20.18 -2.80
CA ASP A 831 23.55 -19.59 -4.07
C ASP A 831 24.36 -18.30 -3.83
N ALA A 832 25.65 -18.38 -4.13
CA ALA A 832 26.59 -17.26 -3.97
C ALA A 832 26.35 -16.11 -4.96
N ASN A 833 25.60 -16.33 -6.05
CA ASN A 833 25.34 -15.33 -7.09
C ASN A 833 23.94 -14.69 -7.02
N ALA A 834 23.10 -15.14 -6.08
CA ALA A 834 21.75 -14.64 -5.92
C ALA A 834 21.77 -13.17 -5.49
N ILE A 835 21.07 -12.33 -6.26
CA ILE A 835 20.79 -10.93 -5.95
C ILE A 835 19.32 -10.67 -5.68
N GLY A 836 18.44 -11.63 -5.97
CA GLY A 836 17.02 -11.49 -5.70
C GLY A 836 16.32 -12.83 -5.49
N ILE A 837 15.43 -12.85 -4.51
CA ILE A 837 14.70 -14.04 -4.04
C ILE A 837 13.21 -13.83 -4.23
N GLN A 838 12.48 -14.88 -4.64
CA GLN A 838 11.04 -14.78 -4.87
C GLN A 838 10.24 -14.61 -3.57
N THR A 839 9.22 -13.76 -3.62
CA THR A 839 8.21 -13.54 -2.58
C THR A 839 6.82 -13.95 -3.12
N ASP A 840 5.99 -14.58 -2.29
CA ASP A 840 4.63 -15.05 -2.66
C ASP A 840 3.56 -13.95 -2.62
N ALA A 841 3.90 -12.78 -2.09
CA ALA A 841 3.15 -11.55 -2.22
C ALA A 841 4.12 -10.38 -2.50
N SER A 842 3.57 -9.17 -2.57
CA SER A 842 4.32 -7.96 -2.87
C SER A 842 4.09 -6.93 -1.76
N GLY A 843 5.11 -6.13 -1.46
CA GLY A 843 5.05 -5.16 -0.36
C GLY A 843 6.42 -4.52 -0.11
N SER A 844 6.55 -3.74 0.94
CA SER A 844 7.85 -3.14 1.30
C SER A 844 8.78 -4.20 1.93
N SER A 845 10.02 -3.83 2.23
CA SER A 845 10.89 -4.66 3.07
C SER A 845 11.31 -3.86 4.30
N LEU A 846 11.56 -4.54 5.40
CA LEU A 846 12.09 -3.96 6.63
C LEU A 846 13.43 -4.61 6.91
N ILE A 847 14.44 -3.82 7.30
CA ILE A 847 15.68 -4.36 7.84
C ILE A 847 15.76 -4.06 9.32
N VAL A 848 16.14 -5.07 10.08
CA VAL A 848 16.29 -5.06 11.53
C VAL A 848 17.73 -5.43 11.91
N MET A 849 18.23 -4.90 13.01
CA MET A 849 19.58 -5.18 13.51
C MET A 849 19.55 -5.86 14.86
N ASN A 850 20.42 -6.87 15.05
CA ASN A 850 20.66 -7.41 16.38
C ASN A 850 21.74 -6.59 17.12
N ASN A 851 21.95 -6.90 18.41
CA ASN A 851 22.95 -6.23 19.24
C ASN A 851 24.40 -6.40 18.74
N ALA A 852 24.68 -7.42 17.92
CA ALA A 852 25.98 -7.65 17.30
C ALA A 852 26.19 -6.82 16.01
N GLY A 853 25.15 -6.11 15.54
CA GLY A 853 25.16 -5.35 14.29
C GLY A 853 24.85 -6.20 13.05
N THR A 854 24.48 -7.46 13.23
CA THR A 854 24.00 -8.32 12.12
C THR A 854 22.64 -7.85 11.67
N ARG A 855 22.48 -7.75 10.34
CA ARG A 855 21.26 -7.25 9.71
C ARG A 855 20.40 -8.39 9.20
N PHE A 856 19.12 -8.31 9.49
CA PHE A 856 18.12 -9.24 9.00
C PHE A 856 17.10 -8.49 8.15
N LEU A 857 16.84 -9.03 6.98
CA LEU A 857 15.72 -8.64 6.15
C LEU A 857 14.46 -9.30 6.71
N VAL A 858 13.54 -8.51 7.25
CA VAL A 858 12.18 -8.94 7.56
C VAL A 858 11.37 -8.77 6.28
N MET A 859 11.01 -9.90 5.68
CA MET A 859 10.20 -9.98 4.47
C MET A 859 8.72 -10.03 4.83
N GLU A 860 7.88 -9.60 3.90
CA GLU A 860 6.46 -9.43 4.18
C GLU A 860 5.63 -10.69 3.97
N THR A 861 6.21 -11.73 3.38
CA THR A 861 5.47 -12.80 2.72
C THR A 861 6.20 -14.15 2.87
N ASP A 862 5.43 -15.25 2.91
CA ASP A 862 5.99 -16.58 3.03
C ASP A 862 6.67 -16.97 1.70
N ARG A 863 7.65 -17.87 1.74
CA ARG A 863 8.17 -18.44 0.50
C ARG A 863 7.23 -19.52 0.02
N THR A 864 7.01 -19.63 -1.29
CA THR A 864 6.30 -20.76 -1.91
C THR A 864 6.93 -22.08 -1.44
N GLN A 865 6.31 -22.76 -0.48
CA GLN A 865 6.65 -24.13 -0.15
C GLN A 865 5.69 -25.07 -0.89
N GLY A 866 6.24 -25.89 -1.78
CA GLY A 866 5.59 -27.14 -2.14
C GLY A 866 5.46 -28.00 -0.89
N SER A 867 4.27 -28.54 -0.64
CA SER A 867 3.96 -29.42 0.49
C SER A 867 4.91 -30.63 0.52
N GLY A 868 5.85 -30.67 1.48
CA GLY A 868 6.81 -31.77 1.64
C GLY A 868 7.61 -31.68 2.94
N ALA A 869 8.23 -32.80 3.34
CA ALA A 869 8.86 -33.06 4.65
C ALA A 869 10.08 -32.18 5.03
N ASN A 870 10.29 -31.05 4.36
CA ASN A 870 11.33 -30.06 4.63
C ASN A 870 10.76 -28.72 5.15
N ALA A 871 9.62 -28.77 5.83
CA ALA A 871 8.85 -27.59 6.27
C ALA A 871 9.50 -26.73 7.37
N ASN A 872 10.75 -26.98 7.78
CA ASN A 872 11.25 -26.50 9.06
C ASN A 872 12.45 -25.53 9.03
N ASN A 873 12.89 -24.99 7.88
CA ASN A 873 14.15 -24.22 7.88
C ASN A 873 14.09 -22.75 7.43
N ILE A 874 12.97 -22.23 6.92
CA ILE A 874 12.64 -20.79 6.95
C ILE A 874 11.11 -20.71 7.05
N ALA A 875 10.60 -20.86 8.28
CA ALA A 875 9.18 -20.71 8.60
C ALA A 875 8.83 -19.27 9.03
N ASP A 876 9.83 -18.38 9.05
CA ASP A 876 9.68 -17.02 9.55
C ASP A 876 10.01 -16.03 8.45
N ASN A 877 9.23 -14.96 8.40
CA ASN A 877 9.32 -13.76 7.56
C ASN A 877 10.65 -12.98 7.73
N VAL A 878 11.77 -13.64 8.02
CA VAL A 878 13.07 -13.04 8.36
C VAL A 878 14.20 -13.81 7.67
N THR A 879 15.16 -13.11 7.08
CA THR A 879 16.35 -13.68 6.44
C THR A 879 17.58 -12.85 6.80
N GLY A 880 18.61 -13.48 7.37
CA GLY A 880 19.88 -12.82 7.64
C GLY A 880 20.56 -12.37 6.35
N THR A 881 21.20 -11.20 6.36
CA THR A 881 21.90 -10.66 5.19
C THR A 881 23.40 -10.55 5.44
N ASN A 882 24.21 -11.12 4.54
CA ASN A 882 25.67 -10.97 4.55
C ASN A 882 26.06 -9.73 3.74
N LEU A 883 25.95 -8.57 4.37
CA LEU A 883 26.39 -7.32 3.77
C LEU A 883 27.81 -6.97 4.25
N PRO A 884 28.74 -6.59 3.35
CA PRO A 884 30.05 -6.15 3.77
C PRO A 884 29.94 -4.93 4.68
N PRO A 885 30.90 -4.73 5.62
CA PRO A 885 30.95 -3.53 6.44
C PRO A 885 30.90 -2.28 5.58
N ASN A 886 30.21 -1.25 6.04
CA ASN A 886 30.14 -0.01 5.29
C ASN A 886 31.49 0.72 5.35
N THR A 887 32.27 0.66 4.27
CA THR A 887 33.61 1.27 4.19
C THR A 887 33.68 2.47 3.25
N THR A 888 32.63 2.70 2.46
CA THR A 888 32.67 3.66 1.34
C THR A 888 31.42 4.51 1.19
N GLY A 889 30.26 4.09 1.75
CA GLY A 889 28.97 4.71 1.46
C GLY A 889 28.36 5.52 2.61
N ARG A 890 27.78 6.69 2.36
CA ARG A 890 26.94 7.41 3.34
C ARG A 890 25.55 7.64 2.76
N ARG A 891 24.50 7.33 3.52
CA ARG A 891 23.14 7.73 3.14
C ARG A 891 23.01 9.25 3.30
N LEU A 892 22.56 9.93 2.24
CA LEU A 892 22.36 11.39 2.25
C LEU A 892 20.88 11.77 2.25
N SER A 893 20.03 10.83 1.81
CA SER A 893 18.61 10.88 2.12
C SER A 893 18.40 10.66 3.62
N TRP A 894 17.68 11.58 4.25
CA TRP A 894 17.51 11.66 5.70
C TRP A 894 16.83 10.49 6.41
N VAL A 895 16.27 9.56 5.67
CA VAL A 895 15.51 8.45 6.22
C VAL A 895 16.47 7.31 6.54
N GLU A 896 17.53 7.53 7.34
CA GLU A 896 18.24 6.40 7.96
C GLU A 896 17.27 5.76 8.96
N ARG A 897 16.51 4.75 8.49
CA ARG A 897 15.63 3.93 9.33
C ARG A 897 16.58 3.10 10.20
N ARG A 898 16.73 3.51 11.45
CA ARG A 898 17.53 2.80 12.44
C ARG A 898 16.74 1.68 13.06
#